data_AF-A0A1F4U875-F1
#
_entry.id   AF-A0A1F4U875-F1
#
_cell.length_a   1.000
_cell.length_b   1.000
_cell.length_c   1.000
_cell.angle_alpha   90.00
_cell.angle_beta   90.00
_cell.angle_gamma   90.00
#
_symmetry.space_group_name_H-M   'P 1'
#
loop_
_entity.id
_entity.type
_entity.pdbx_description
1 polymer ?
#
loop_
_entity_poly.entity_id
_entity_poly.type
_entity_poly.pdbx_seq_one_letter_code
_entity_poly.pdbx_strand_id
1 'polypeptide(L)'
;MGHYLRAVQLDALNDNLISEAQQRMRNPFFKKMIWYIQMFLTIPYGKFSGIKKQGLTYYPEAPFNLSVAAAGPLASRNLAIFSLPLAVVLLSLGLILHSDAAIYAGRLCLGLGAVGLIDFLLADPGKYREYVSREKVAKIKSSSITKSQEKESWWDQVKVITEMMRRQRIHEITLPDGEQLKAPWQFRNCGMGGRHTEKEYPESNISCQELMFVPLCAKNYEEAQMITITLQNRFKEVLENEPGARVMGIGLEGGLAPYVTKDAGDKVPEERLWRLAKQTILDIGYEPGQEVAIAFDHAASELSNSFRKEFNQADSIGMYYFWRGEEKTEMSRDQLLELYLKSINAVPVVSFEDAYAEDDFEGWRMLLDKLGDRFFIIGDDLVTTRDSAIEDCADKKLMNTALIKANQIGTLAETMLAMLVALGKGLEIVVSHRSKSPNEDMEPQIALAANALGLKCGGGSNTERLLKYGAIIKIMKDMEQTILKEYKVPASPLTKDFLENLVITEVLAFEEPTNSGLPTVGVEICVGIQGNRQYRRLLRFAGATPLGTSAGAGEALHLVDSIIEESSLVKKYKDLFVERPDHTYLFKNEITREMIKSHNNKELSDLYYHAQRFDGRGCLNAVSNVMDIIAPHYINKKVTEIKSIIEVDRVMLKLEYELAAKLGKVGNSDPVELMQRKANLGMNAILSMSLALARLIAHFQGKELWQVLREEMKKVVVRLIDKYGDFNMIGQVVEKERFNMILAEKDKNKTLDKKMTYDELIAVLRLIEPLLKERKIKLYQALREQMTLYNII
;
A
#
# COMPACT_ATOMS: atom_id res chain seq x y z
N MET A 1 -9.05 44.54 1.00
CA MET A 1 -10.51 44.52 0.70
C MET A 1 -10.91 43.31 -0.14
N GLY A 2 -10.33 43.08 -1.34
CA GLY A 2 -10.70 41.95 -2.21
C GLY A 2 -10.63 40.58 -1.54
N HIS A 3 -9.53 40.29 -0.83
CA HIS A 3 -9.39 39.06 -0.03
C HIS A 3 -10.53 38.87 0.99
N TYR A 4 -10.88 39.93 1.74
CA TYR A 4 -11.94 39.88 2.74
C TYR A 4 -13.31 39.61 2.12
N LEU A 5 -13.67 40.32 1.05
CA LEU A 5 -14.95 40.11 0.37
C LEU A 5 -15.04 38.70 -0.23
N ARG A 6 -13.93 38.17 -0.73
CA ARG A 6 -13.89 36.80 -1.24
C ARG A 6 -14.01 35.77 -0.11
N ALA A 7 -13.37 36.00 1.04
CA ALA A 7 -13.53 35.15 2.21
C ALA A 7 -14.99 35.11 2.68
N VAL A 8 -15.70 36.24 2.69
CA VAL A 8 -17.14 36.30 3.01
C VAL A 8 -17.99 35.51 2.00
N GLN A 9 -17.65 35.56 0.71
CA GLN A 9 -18.37 34.81 -0.34
C GLN A 9 -18.19 33.30 -0.25
N LEU A 10 -17.05 32.85 0.29
CA LEU A 10 -16.66 31.44 0.34
C LEU A 10 -16.92 30.80 1.69
N ASP A 11 -17.64 31.49 2.56
CA ASP A 11 -17.89 31.06 3.94
C ASP A 11 -16.60 30.81 4.74
N ALA A 12 -15.54 31.55 4.43
CA ALA A 12 -14.18 31.29 4.94
C ALA A 12 -13.71 32.33 5.98
N LEU A 13 -14.55 33.31 6.34
CA LEU A 13 -14.24 34.28 7.41
C LEU A 13 -14.53 33.65 8.79
N ASN A 14 -13.88 34.13 9.85
CA ASN A 14 -14.19 33.77 11.24
C ASN A 14 -15.71 33.70 11.54
N ASP A 15 -16.16 32.58 12.14
CA ASP A 15 -17.57 32.24 12.40
C ASP A 15 -18.34 33.34 13.14
N ASN A 16 -17.68 34.07 14.04
CA ASN A 16 -18.29 35.15 14.81
C ASN A 16 -18.63 36.39 13.96
N LEU A 17 -18.00 36.53 12.79
CA LEU A 17 -18.11 37.71 11.92
C LEU A 17 -18.81 37.41 10.60
N ILE A 18 -18.91 36.14 10.22
CA ILE A 18 -19.34 35.76 8.88
C ILE A 18 -20.82 36.04 8.63
N SER A 19 -21.68 35.75 9.60
CA SER A 19 -23.13 36.00 9.47
C SER A 19 -23.43 37.49 9.29
N GLU A 20 -22.76 38.36 10.04
CA GLU A 20 -22.90 39.81 9.90
C GLU A 20 -22.35 40.31 8.56
N ALA A 21 -21.16 39.84 8.16
CA ALA A 21 -20.54 40.23 6.90
C ALA A 21 -21.37 39.79 5.69
N GLN A 22 -21.95 38.58 5.71
CA GLN A 22 -22.85 38.08 4.68
C GLN A 22 -24.15 38.91 4.60
N GLN A 23 -24.74 39.26 5.75
CA GLN A 23 -25.91 40.13 5.79
C GLN A 23 -25.60 41.50 5.16
N ARG A 24 -24.45 42.10 5.52
CA ARG A 24 -23.98 43.36 4.91
C ARG A 24 -23.71 43.24 3.42
N MET A 25 -23.26 42.07 2.96
CA MET A 25 -23.03 41.79 1.55
C MET A 25 -24.35 41.58 0.75
N ARG A 26 -25.45 41.25 1.42
CA ARG A 26 -26.80 41.17 0.82
C ARG A 26 -27.56 42.50 0.84
N ASN A 27 -27.03 43.53 1.51
CA ASN A 27 -27.69 44.83 1.59
C ASN A 27 -27.87 45.52 0.22
N PRO A 28 -28.90 46.37 0.06
CA PRO A 28 -29.07 47.24 -1.10
C PRO A 28 -27.84 48.11 -1.35
N PHE A 29 -27.65 48.52 -2.62
CA PHE A 29 -26.45 49.20 -3.11
C PHE A 29 -25.93 50.33 -2.21
N PHE A 30 -26.80 51.27 -1.78
CA PHE A 30 -26.39 52.40 -0.95
C PHE A 30 -25.83 51.99 0.42
N LYS A 31 -26.46 51.01 1.10
CA LYS A 31 -25.96 50.50 2.39
C LYS A 31 -24.65 49.73 2.23
N LYS A 32 -24.50 49.00 1.13
CA LYS A 32 -23.27 48.29 0.78
C LYS A 32 -22.11 49.25 0.46
N MET A 33 -22.39 50.36 -0.22
CA MET A 33 -21.41 51.41 -0.50
C MET A 33 -20.87 52.06 0.77
N ILE A 34 -21.73 52.37 1.75
CA ILE A 34 -21.30 52.89 3.05
C ILE A 34 -20.34 51.92 3.74
N TRP A 35 -20.64 50.61 3.69
CA TRP A 35 -19.78 49.58 4.26
C TRP A 35 -18.42 49.47 3.54
N TYR A 36 -18.38 49.57 2.21
CA TYR A 36 -17.13 49.60 1.45
C TYR A 36 -16.29 50.85 1.73
N ILE A 37 -16.92 52.00 1.89
CA ILE A 37 -16.24 53.24 2.31
C ILE A 37 -15.64 53.06 3.71
N GLN A 38 -16.41 52.48 4.64
CA GLN A 38 -15.92 52.16 5.97
C GLN A 38 -14.71 51.22 5.92
N MET A 39 -14.76 50.15 5.13
CA MET A 39 -13.62 49.26 4.89
C MET A 39 -12.40 50.03 4.39
N PHE A 40 -12.59 50.83 3.33
CA PHE A 40 -11.50 51.59 2.72
C PHE A 40 -10.81 52.54 3.71
N LEU A 41 -11.60 53.21 4.56
CA LEU A 41 -11.09 54.17 5.53
C LEU A 41 -10.44 53.52 6.76
N THR A 42 -10.86 52.32 7.17
CA THR A 42 -10.44 51.73 8.46
C THR A 42 -9.41 50.61 8.33
N ILE A 43 -9.35 49.93 7.19
CA ILE A 43 -8.37 48.85 6.94
C ILE A 43 -6.92 49.33 7.02
N PRO A 44 -6.51 50.48 6.43
CA PRO A 44 -5.13 50.96 6.53
C PRO A 44 -4.68 51.18 7.98
N TYR A 45 -5.61 51.45 8.90
CA TYR A 45 -5.34 51.64 10.32
C TYR A 45 -5.51 50.37 11.15
N GLY A 46 -5.81 49.23 10.54
CA GLY A 46 -6.04 47.96 11.23
C GLY A 46 -7.26 47.96 12.16
N LYS A 47 -8.22 48.85 11.92
CA LYS A 47 -9.42 49.02 12.78
C LYS A 47 -10.67 48.31 12.24
N PHE A 48 -10.55 47.60 11.13
CA PHE A 48 -11.67 46.88 10.53
C PHE A 48 -11.75 45.45 11.07
N SER A 49 -12.92 45.06 11.58
CA SER A 49 -13.13 43.74 12.19
C SER A 49 -12.91 42.60 11.18
N GLY A 50 -12.23 41.54 11.61
CA GLY A 50 -11.88 40.38 10.78
C GLY A 50 -10.72 40.61 9.82
N ILE A 51 -9.85 41.59 10.10
CA ILE A 51 -8.57 41.80 9.37
C ILE A 51 -7.41 41.82 10.37
N LYS A 52 -6.45 40.91 10.16
CA LYS A 52 -5.18 40.86 10.88
C LYS A 52 -4.11 41.66 10.15
N LYS A 53 -3.35 42.44 10.90
CA LYS A 53 -2.14 43.11 10.41
C LYS A 53 -0.92 42.27 10.80
N GLN A 54 -0.12 41.87 9.81
CA GLN A 54 1.18 41.25 10.01
C GLN A 54 2.22 42.04 9.22
N GLY A 55 3.15 42.69 9.92
CA GLY A 55 4.10 43.62 9.30
C GLY A 55 3.39 44.78 8.58
N LEU A 56 3.72 44.98 7.29
CA LEU A 56 3.09 45.97 6.41
C LEU A 56 1.87 45.44 5.65
N THR A 57 1.49 44.18 5.87
CA THR A 57 0.43 43.48 5.14
C THR A 57 -0.83 43.24 5.98
N TYR A 58 -1.98 43.24 5.30
CA TYR A 58 -3.30 43.07 5.89
C TYR A 58 -3.99 41.85 5.30
N TYR A 59 -4.42 40.92 6.14
CA TYR A 59 -5.06 39.67 5.74
C TYR A 59 -6.44 39.55 6.39
N PRO A 60 -7.44 38.97 5.70
CA PRO A 60 -8.67 38.58 6.38
C PRO A 60 -8.37 37.49 7.41
N GLU A 61 -9.14 37.47 8.51
CA GLU A 61 -9.16 36.36 9.45
C GLU A 61 -9.89 35.17 8.83
N ALA A 62 -9.20 34.46 7.96
CA ALA A 62 -9.70 33.33 7.19
C ALA A 62 -8.61 32.25 7.07
N PRO A 63 -8.96 30.95 7.02
CA PRO A 63 -8.02 29.89 6.65
C PRO A 63 -7.44 30.16 5.26
N PHE A 64 -6.22 29.67 5.00
CA PHE A 64 -5.60 29.85 3.69
C PHE A 64 -6.43 29.16 2.60
N ASN A 65 -6.95 29.94 1.66
CA ASN A 65 -7.70 29.46 0.51
C ASN A 65 -7.14 30.11 -0.77
N LEU A 66 -6.77 29.31 -1.77
CA LEU A 66 -6.14 29.79 -3.00
C LEU A 66 -7.00 30.85 -3.71
N SER A 67 -8.33 30.72 -3.68
CA SER A 67 -9.24 31.68 -4.30
C SER A 67 -9.37 32.98 -3.49
N VAL A 68 -9.24 32.91 -2.15
CA VAL A 68 -9.11 34.10 -1.30
C VAL A 68 -7.78 34.79 -1.58
N ALA A 69 -6.68 34.04 -1.66
CA ALA A 69 -5.34 34.56 -1.98
C ALA A 69 -5.28 35.19 -3.39
N ALA A 70 -5.99 34.63 -4.37
CA ALA A 70 -6.06 35.17 -5.74
C ALA A 70 -6.99 36.39 -5.87
N ALA A 71 -7.89 36.63 -4.92
CA ALA A 71 -8.88 37.71 -5.00
C ALA A 71 -8.30 39.12 -4.83
N GLY A 72 -7.18 39.26 -4.11
CA GLY A 72 -6.46 40.55 -4.01
C GLY A 72 -5.95 41.01 -5.37
N PRO A 73 -5.08 40.21 -6.03
CA PRO A 73 -4.59 40.53 -7.38
C PRO A 73 -5.71 40.78 -8.39
N LEU A 74 -6.79 40.00 -8.35
CA LEU A 74 -7.97 40.23 -9.21
C LEU A 74 -8.64 41.58 -8.96
N ALA A 75 -8.81 41.96 -7.69
CA ALA A 75 -9.39 43.25 -7.33
C ALA A 75 -8.49 44.41 -7.76
N SER A 76 -7.17 44.30 -7.57
CA SER A 76 -6.18 45.31 -7.98
C SER A 76 -6.15 45.47 -9.51
N ARG A 77 -6.21 44.35 -10.25
CA ARG A 77 -6.34 44.35 -11.72
C ARG A 77 -7.64 45.04 -12.17
N ASN A 78 -8.76 44.70 -11.57
CA ASN A 78 -10.06 45.28 -11.95
C ASN A 78 -10.13 46.77 -11.62
N LEU A 79 -9.53 47.20 -10.50
CA LEU A 79 -9.39 48.61 -10.14
C LEU A 79 -8.57 49.36 -11.20
N ALA A 80 -7.45 48.79 -11.65
CA ALA A 80 -6.63 49.37 -12.72
C ALA A 80 -7.40 49.49 -14.04
N ILE A 81 -8.08 48.41 -14.46
CA ILE A 81 -8.87 48.36 -15.71
C ILE A 81 -9.97 49.42 -15.71
N PHE A 82 -10.62 49.67 -14.58
CA PHE A 82 -11.69 50.65 -14.49
C PHE A 82 -11.17 52.09 -14.33
N SER A 83 -10.21 52.31 -13.43
CA SER A 83 -9.79 53.65 -13.04
C SER A 83 -8.83 54.30 -14.04
N LEU A 84 -7.96 53.56 -14.73
CA LEU A 84 -6.99 54.15 -15.67
C LEU A 84 -7.67 54.79 -16.91
N PRO A 85 -8.59 54.11 -17.63
CA PRO A 85 -9.27 54.75 -18.76
C PRO A 85 -10.09 55.96 -18.33
N LEU A 86 -10.76 55.86 -17.18
CA LEU A 86 -11.54 56.97 -16.63
C LEU A 86 -10.64 58.16 -16.25
N ALA A 87 -9.46 57.90 -15.70
CA ALA A 87 -8.47 58.93 -15.40
C ALA A 87 -8.04 59.68 -16.66
N VAL A 88 -7.72 58.96 -17.75
CA VAL A 88 -7.35 59.56 -19.03
C VAL A 88 -8.47 60.47 -19.53
N VAL A 89 -9.70 59.98 -19.58
CA VAL A 89 -10.86 60.75 -20.05
C VAL A 89 -11.07 62.02 -19.21
N LEU A 90 -11.08 61.90 -17.87
CA LEU A 90 -11.33 63.03 -16.97
C LEU A 90 -10.20 64.05 -16.99
N LEU A 91 -8.94 63.62 -17.05
CA LEU A 91 -7.79 64.52 -17.16
C LEU A 91 -7.80 65.24 -18.51
N SER A 92 -8.08 64.55 -19.61
CA SER A 92 -8.19 65.16 -20.94
C SER A 92 -9.33 66.19 -20.99
N LEU A 93 -10.52 65.83 -20.51
CA LEU A 93 -11.65 66.76 -20.44
C LEU A 93 -11.38 67.94 -19.52
N GLY A 94 -10.76 67.72 -18.36
CA GLY A 94 -10.41 68.77 -17.42
C GLY A 94 -9.40 69.77 -17.98
N LEU A 95 -8.42 69.29 -18.75
CA LEU A 95 -7.44 70.15 -19.43
C LEU A 95 -8.07 70.92 -20.59
N ILE A 96 -8.96 70.30 -21.38
CA ILE A 96 -9.63 70.93 -22.52
C ILE A 96 -10.65 71.98 -22.06
N LEU A 97 -11.42 71.67 -21.01
CA LEU A 97 -12.51 72.52 -20.53
C LEU A 97 -12.08 73.44 -19.38
N HIS A 98 -10.79 73.47 -19.03
CA HIS A 98 -10.23 74.21 -17.89
C HIS A 98 -11.01 73.98 -16.57
N SER A 99 -11.40 72.72 -16.32
CA SER A 99 -12.17 72.34 -15.14
C SER A 99 -11.26 71.71 -14.08
N ASP A 100 -10.99 72.46 -13.03
CA ASP A 100 -10.20 71.96 -11.89
C ASP A 100 -10.85 70.72 -11.25
N ALA A 101 -12.18 70.68 -11.16
CA ALA A 101 -12.92 69.55 -10.61
C ALA A 101 -12.67 68.26 -11.41
N ALA A 102 -12.69 68.34 -12.74
CA ALA A 102 -12.40 67.19 -13.61
C ALA A 102 -10.93 66.77 -13.52
N ILE A 103 -10.00 67.73 -13.38
CA ILE A 103 -8.57 67.43 -13.18
C ILE A 103 -8.36 66.70 -11.84
N TYR A 104 -8.95 67.17 -10.74
CA TYR A 104 -8.81 66.51 -9.44
C TYR A 104 -9.44 65.12 -9.43
N ALA A 105 -10.62 64.95 -10.02
CA ALA A 105 -11.26 63.64 -10.16
C ALA A 105 -10.41 62.69 -11.04
N GLY A 106 -9.82 63.21 -12.12
CA GLY A 106 -8.92 62.48 -12.99
C GLY A 106 -7.62 62.04 -12.28
N ARG A 107 -7.01 62.92 -11.47
CA ARG A 107 -5.82 62.60 -10.66
C ARG A 107 -6.10 61.52 -9.63
N LEU A 108 -7.27 61.56 -8.98
CA LEU A 108 -7.69 60.53 -8.04
C LEU A 108 -7.82 59.16 -8.73
N CYS A 109 -8.49 59.13 -9.89
CA CYS A 109 -8.63 57.92 -10.70
C CYS A 109 -7.26 57.39 -11.16
N LEU A 110 -6.34 58.29 -11.55
CA LEU A 110 -4.98 57.93 -11.95
C LEU A 110 -4.23 57.27 -10.81
N GLY A 111 -4.27 57.85 -9.61
CA GLY A 111 -3.63 57.30 -8.42
C GLY A 111 -4.14 55.90 -8.07
N LEU A 112 -5.46 55.72 -8.02
CA LEU A 112 -6.08 54.41 -7.76
C LEU A 112 -5.71 53.37 -8.83
N GLY A 113 -5.75 53.78 -10.11
CA GLY A 113 -5.45 52.90 -11.23
C GLY A 113 -3.99 52.48 -11.29
N ALA A 114 -3.06 53.42 -11.06
CA ALA A 114 -1.62 53.15 -11.06
C ALA A 114 -1.20 52.25 -9.90
N VAL A 115 -1.70 52.50 -8.69
CA VAL A 115 -1.43 51.64 -7.52
C VAL A 115 -2.01 50.25 -7.75
N GLY A 116 -3.25 50.12 -8.25
CA GLY A 116 -3.85 48.82 -8.55
C GLY A 116 -3.06 48.03 -9.61
N LEU A 117 -2.51 48.71 -10.62
CA LEU A 117 -1.69 48.08 -11.65
C LEU A 117 -0.36 47.58 -11.09
N ILE A 118 0.35 48.41 -10.31
CA ILE A 118 1.63 48.04 -9.70
C ILE A 118 1.45 46.87 -8.73
N ASP A 119 0.41 46.92 -7.89
CA ASP A 119 0.09 45.85 -6.95
C ASP A 119 -0.24 44.52 -7.66
N PHE A 120 -0.96 44.57 -8.79
CA PHE A 120 -1.20 43.39 -9.61
C PHE A 120 0.09 42.82 -10.24
N LEU A 121 1.00 43.69 -10.71
CA LEU A 121 2.27 43.27 -11.33
C LEU A 121 3.27 42.71 -10.31
N LEU A 122 3.22 43.15 -9.07
CA LEU A 122 4.07 42.67 -7.97
C LEU A 122 3.51 41.41 -7.28
N ALA A 123 2.26 41.04 -7.54
CA ALA A 123 1.66 39.83 -6.99
C ALA A 123 2.34 38.55 -7.52
N ASP A 124 2.42 37.51 -6.68
CA ASP A 124 3.01 36.20 -7.01
C ASP A 124 2.41 35.61 -8.31
N PRO A 125 3.17 35.58 -9.42
CA PRO A 125 2.67 35.14 -10.72
C PRO A 125 2.32 33.65 -10.74
N GLY A 126 2.94 32.84 -9.87
CA GLY A 126 2.73 31.39 -9.79
C GLY A 126 1.34 31.05 -9.28
N LYS A 127 0.97 31.61 -8.12
CA LYS A 127 -0.34 31.38 -7.48
C LYS A 127 -1.51 31.89 -8.32
N TYR A 128 -1.34 33.02 -9.00
CA TYR A 128 -2.36 33.56 -9.90
C TYR A 128 -2.56 32.69 -11.14
N ARG A 129 -1.47 32.23 -11.78
CA ARG A 129 -1.55 31.30 -12.93
C ARG A 129 -2.20 29.98 -12.54
N GLU A 130 -1.84 29.44 -11.38
CA GLU A 130 -2.43 28.21 -10.85
C GLU A 130 -3.93 28.38 -10.63
N TYR A 131 -4.38 29.46 -9.98
CA TYR A 131 -5.81 29.76 -9.83
C TYR A 131 -6.53 29.86 -11.17
N VAL A 132 -5.98 30.60 -12.14
CA VAL A 132 -6.61 30.77 -13.47
C VAL A 132 -6.70 29.44 -14.22
N SER A 133 -5.69 28.58 -14.10
CA SER A 133 -5.73 27.24 -14.70
C SER A 133 -6.82 26.37 -14.08
N ARG A 134 -6.92 26.34 -12.75
CA ARG A 134 -7.96 25.62 -12.01
C ARG A 134 -9.36 26.17 -12.30
N GLU A 135 -9.54 27.49 -12.41
CA GLU A 135 -10.84 28.09 -12.72
C GLU A 135 -11.29 27.78 -14.15
N LYS A 136 -10.34 27.67 -15.11
CA LYS A 136 -10.64 27.21 -16.46
C LYS A 136 -11.09 25.74 -16.46
N VAL A 137 -10.36 24.86 -15.76
CA VAL A 137 -10.74 23.44 -15.63
C VAL A 137 -12.09 23.30 -14.93
N ALA A 138 -12.33 24.06 -13.87
CA ALA A 138 -13.59 24.07 -13.14
C ALA A 138 -14.77 24.59 -13.98
N LYS A 139 -14.56 25.60 -14.85
CA LYS A 139 -15.58 26.08 -15.81
C LYS A 139 -15.86 25.06 -16.92
N ILE A 140 -14.83 24.36 -17.40
CA ILE A 140 -14.99 23.25 -18.35
C ILE A 140 -15.78 22.12 -17.68
N LYS A 141 -15.43 21.74 -16.45
CA LYS A 141 -16.18 20.75 -15.65
C LYS A 141 -17.62 21.24 -15.36
N SER A 142 -17.84 22.49 -14.96
CA SER A 142 -19.18 22.99 -14.66
C SER A 142 -20.09 23.02 -15.88
N SER A 143 -19.56 23.35 -17.07
CA SER A 143 -20.31 23.26 -18.32
C SER A 143 -20.64 21.82 -18.74
N SER A 144 -19.87 20.81 -18.29
CA SER A 144 -20.24 19.39 -18.44
C SER A 144 -21.22 18.89 -17.37
N ILE A 145 -21.19 19.47 -16.17
CA ILE A 145 -22.05 19.11 -15.02
C ILE A 145 -23.50 19.61 -15.21
N THR A 146 -23.74 20.68 -15.95
CA THR A 146 -25.11 21.15 -16.24
C THR A 146 -25.92 20.19 -17.14
N LYS A 147 -25.36 19.02 -17.52
CA LYS A 147 -26.04 18.01 -18.36
C LYS A 147 -26.37 16.67 -17.68
N SER A 148 -26.06 16.46 -16.40
CA SER A 148 -26.44 15.23 -15.69
C SER A 148 -26.92 15.48 -14.25
N GLN A 149 -28.14 16.00 -14.14
CA GLN A 149 -28.89 15.98 -12.89
C GLN A 149 -29.70 14.69 -12.79
N GLU A 150 -29.03 13.64 -12.31
CA GLU A 150 -29.56 12.53 -11.51
C GLU A 150 -28.31 11.90 -10.87
N LYS A 151 -27.92 12.37 -9.68
CA LYS A 151 -26.75 11.80 -8.98
C LYS A 151 -27.15 10.44 -8.44
N GLU A 152 -26.76 9.37 -9.15
CA GLU A 152 -26.78 8.00 -8.64
C GLU A 152 -26.12 7.93 -7.25
N SER A 153 -26.65 7.07 -6.38
CA SER A 153 -26.09 6.84 -5.04
C SER A 153 -24.66 6.26 -5.15
N TRP A 154 -23.80 6.51 -4.15
CA TRP A 154 -22.47 5.86 -4.11
C TRP A 154 -22.59 4.33 -4.21
N TRP A 155 -23.67 3.76 -3.66
CA TRP A 155 -24.01 2.34 -3.75
C TRP A 155 -24.08 1.79 -5.16
N ASP A 156 -24.54 2.59 -6.13
CA ASP A 156 -24.65 2.15 -7.53
C ASP A 156 -23.34 2.41 -8.27
N GLN A 157 -22.72 3.56 -7.99
CA GLN A 157 -21.45 3.97 -8.60
C GLN A 157 -20.30 3.03 -8.25
N VAL A 158 -20.20 2.58 -7.00
CA VAL A 158 -19.10 1.75 -6.53
C VAL A 158 -18.98 0.44 -7.31
N LYS A 159 -20.11 -0.14 -7.77
CA LYS A 159 -20.09 -1.33 -8.62
C LYS A 159 -19.35 -1.09 -9.93
N VAL A 160 -19.66 0.04 -10.58
CA VAL A 160 -19.02 0.44 -11.83
C VAL A 160 -17.53 0.69 -11.60
N ILE A 161 -17.17 1.32 -10.48
CA ILE A 161 -15.79 1.61 -10.10
C ILE A 161 -15.00 0.32 -9.82
N THR A 162 -15.55 -0.63 -9.07
CA THR A 162 -14.84 -1.89 -8.79
C THR A 162 -14.75 -2.79 -10.02
N GLU A 163 -15.78 -2.81 -10.88
CA GLU A 163 -15.69 -3.46 -12.20
C GLU A 163 -14.61 -2.83 -13.09
N MET A 164 -14.51 -1.50 -13.10
CA MET A 164 -13.45 -0.77 -13.77
C MET A 164 -12.08 -1.18 -13.20
N MET A 165 -11.92 -1.17 -11.87
CA MET A 165 -10.67 -1.56 -11.22
C MET A 165 -10.25 -3.00 -11.54
N ARG A 166 -11.20 -3.92 -11.75
CA ARG A 166 -10.90 -5.31 -12.17
C ARG A 166 -10.39 -5.38 -13.60
N ARG A 167 -11.01 -4.61 -14.52
CA ARG A 167 -10.73 -4.65 -15.96
C ARG A 167 -9.44 -3.93 -16.33
N GLN A 168 -9.13 -2.82 -15.67
CA GLN A 168 -7.97 -1.99 -15.97
C GLN A 168 -7.06 -1.79 -14.76
N ARG A 169 -5.87 -1.28 -15.02
CA ARG A 169 -4.88 -0.86 -14.01
C ARG A 169 -4.45 0.59 -14.25
N ILE A 170 -3.68 1.15 -13.32
CA ILE A 170 -3.22 2.55 -13.39
C ILE A 170 -2.46 2.81 -14.69
N HIS A 171 -1.60 1.86 -15.07
CA HIS A 171 -0.77 1.96 -16.26
C HIS A 171 -0.57 0.56 -16.84
N GLU A 172 -0.81 0.41 -18.15
CA GLU A 172 -0.68 -0.86 -18.87
C GLU A 172 0.22 -0.68 -20.09
N ILE A 173 1.14 -1.63 -20.27
CA ILE A 173 2.04 -1.70 -21.41
C ILE A 173 1.82 -3.03 -22.12
N THR A 174 1.64 -2.98 -23.44
CA THR A 174 1.66 -4.18 -24.28
C THR A 174 3.09 -4.48 -24.72
N LEU A 175 3.60 -5.64 -24.33
CA LEU A 175 4.93 -6.12 -24.71
C LEU A 175 4.92 -6.66 -26.16
N PRO A 176 6.09 -6.81 -26.81
CA PRO A 176 6.16 -7.24 -28.22
C PRO A 176 5.61 -8.65 -28.50
N ASP A 177 5.52 -9.49 -27.47
CA ASP A 177 4.92 -10.83 -27.52
C ASP A 177 3.39 -10.83 -27.28
N GLY A 178 2.79 -9.65 -27.09
CA GLY A 178 1.36 -9.46 -26.82
C GLY A 178 1.00 -9.55 -25.33
N GLU A 179 1.95 -9.83 -24.44
CA GLU A 179 1.71 -9.83 -23.00
C GLU A 179 1.37 -8.42 -22.49
N GLN A 180 0.44 -8.35 -21.53
CA GLN A 180 0.15 -7.11 -20.83
C GLN A 180 0.93 -7.05 -19.53
N LEU A 181 1.72 -5.99 -19.35
CA LEU A 181 2.31 -5.62 -18.07
C LEU A 181 1.43 -4.54 -17.45
N LYS A 182 0.85 -4.83 -16.29
CA LYS A 182 -0.14 -3.94 -15.67
C LYS A 182 0.32 -3.49 -14.28
N ALA A 183 0.42 -2.18 -14.09
CA ALA A 183 0.85 -1.60 -12.83
C ALA A 183 -0.33 -1.44 -11.85
N PRO A 184 -0.35 -2.13 -10.70
CA PRO A 184 -1.52 -2.26 -9.81
C PRO A 184 -2.14 -0.95 -9.31
N TRP A 185 -3.37 -1.00 -8.79
CA TRP A 185 -3.93 0.13 -8.05
C TRP A 185 -3.17 0.36 -6.74
N GLN A 186 -2.89 1.62 -6.39
CA GLN A 186 -2.20 1.95 -5.14
C GLN A 186 -3.21 2.04 -3.99
N PHE A 187 -3.05 1.18 -2.98
CA PHE A 187 -3.77 1.25 -1.71
C PHE A 187 -2.86 1.98 -0.71
N ARG A 188 -3.05 3.30 -0.57
CA ARG A 188 -2.10 4.18 0.15
C ARG A 188 -2.56 4.47 1.57
N ASN A 189 -1.93 3.82 2.55
CA ASN A 189 -2.14 4.09 3.96
C ASN A 189 -1.76 5.54 4.30
N CYS A 190 -2.75 6.36 4.64
CA CYS A 190 -2.56 7.77 5.00
C CYS A 190 -3.09 8.10 6.40
N GLY A 191 -3.86 7.21 7.02
CA GLY A 191 -4.28 7.29 8.42
C GLY A 191 -4.15 5.94 9.09
N MET A 192 -3.57 5.89 10.28
CA MET A 192 -3.33 4.67 11.05
C MET A 192 -4.01 4.73 12.41
N GLY A 193 -4.33 3.55 12.93
CA GLY A 193 -4.82 3.34 14.28
C GLY A 193 -4.52 1.93 14.77
N GLY A 194 -5.35 1.41 15.67
CA GLY A 194 -5.24 0.06 16.21
C GLY A 194 -3.85 -0.22 16.79
N ARG A 195 -3.33 -1.42 16.53
CA ARG A 195 -2.00 -1.85 17.01
C ARG A 195 -0.84 -1.11 16.35
N HIS A 196 -1.04 -0.51 15.18
CA HIS A 196 0.01 0.23 14.45
C HIS A 196 0.40 1.55 15.10
N THR A 197 -0.45 2.08 15.99
CA THR A 197 -0.18 3.32 16.74
C THR A 197 -0.06 3.09 18.24
N GLU A 198 -0.44 1.91 18.75
CA GLU A 198 -0.59 1.69 20.19
C GLU A 198 0.70 1.88 20.99
N LYS A 199 1.85 1.47 20.44
CA LYS A 199 3.14 1.56 21.14
C LYS A 199 3.79 2.92 21.00
N GLU A 200 3.84 3.45 19.79
CA GLU A 200 4.54 4.70 19.46
C GLU A 200 3.68 5.94 19.78
N TYR A 201 2.36 5.84 19.63
CA TYR A 201 1.40 6.93 19.79
C TYR A 201 0.20 6.48 20.64
N PRO A 202 0.41 6.18 21.94
CA PRO A 202 -0.63 5.66 22.81
C PRO A 202 -1.84 6.60 22.91
N GLU A 203 -1.66 7.90 22.68
CA GLU A 203 -2.73 8.91 22.71
C GLU A 203 -3.60 8.95 21.45
N SER A 204 -3.23 8.28 20.35
CA SER A 204 -4.12 8.14 19.19
C SER A 204 -5.36 7.32 19.58
N ASN A 205 -6.55 7.77 19.23
CA ASN A 205 -7.80 7.18 19.73
C ASN A 205 -8.56 6.32 18.70
N ILE A 206 -7.91 5.98 17.59
CA ILE A 206 -8.48 5.20 16.49
C ILE A 206 -8.18 3.72 16.72
N SER A 207 -9.21 2.87 16.73
CA SER A 207 -9.12 1.42 16.95
C SER A 207 -8.98 0.64 15.64
N CYS A 208 -9.56 1.11 14.52
CA CYS A 208 -9.31 0.53 13.20
C CYS A 208 -7.87 0.79 12.73
N GLN A 209 -7.29 -0.14 11.98
CA GLN A 209 -5.85 -0.17 11.73
C GLN A 209 -5.39 0.79 10.64
N GLU A 210 -6.06 0.83 9.49
CA GLU A 210 -5.67 1.70 8.38
C GLU A 210 -6.85 2.34 7.63
N LEU A 211 -6.63 3.60 7.25
CA LEU A 211 -7.39 4.36 6.28
C LEU A 211 -6.51 4.66 5.08
N MET A 212 -6.96 4.25 3.90
CA MET A 212 -6.20 4.35 2.67
C MET A 212 -6.90 5.23 1.63
N PHE A 213 -6.12 5.97 0.85
CA PHE A 213 -6.59 6.61 -0.38
C PHE A 213 -6.22 5.77 -1.61
N VAL A 214 -7.14 5.70 -2.57
CA VAL A 214 -6.95 5.01 -3.85
C VAL A 214 -7.12 6.02 -5.00
N PRO A 215 -6.02 6.43 -5.68
CA PRO A 215 -6.07 7.46 -6.73
C PRO A 215 -6.56 6.87 -8.07
N LEU A 216 -7.88 6.83 -8.27
CA LEU A 216 -8.53 6.22 -9.43
C LEU A 216 -8.29 6.98 -10.75
N CYS A 217 -8.03 8.30 -10.69
CA CYS A 217 -7.81 9.13 -11.88
C CYS A 217 -6.38 9.14 -12.41
N ALA A 218 -5.43 8.52 -11.71
CA ALA A 218 -4.02 8.53 -12.09
C ALA A 218 -3.78 7.76 -13.39
N LYS A 219 -3.01 8.34 -14.31
CA LYS A 219 -2.66 7.71 -15.60
C LYS A 219 -1.36 6.92 -15.56
N ASN A 220 -0.55 7.15 -14.53
CA ASN A 220 0.70 6.46 -14.27
C ASN A 220 1.04 6.51 -12.78
N TYR A 221 2.07 5.75 -12.40
CA TYR A 221 2.46 5.63 -11.00
C TYR A 221 3.07 6.91 -10.43
N GLU A 222 3.69 7.75 -11.25
CA GLU A 222 4.21 9.05 -10.83
C GLU A 222 3.07 10.01 -10.45
N GLU A 223 2.02 10.06 -11.27
CA GLU A 223 0.83 10.84 -10.99
C GLU A 223 0.11 10.29 -9.75
N ALA A 224 -0.05 8.97 -9.63
CA ALA A 224 -0.61 8.34 -8.44
C ALA A 224 0.20 8.68 -7.17
N GLN A 225 1.53 8.67 -7.25
CA GLN A 225 2.41 9.03 -6.15
C GLN A 225 2.30 10.50 -5.77
N MET A 226 2.17 11.39 -6.76
CA MET A 226 1.96 12.82 -6.55
C MET A 226 0.61 13.08 -5.85
N ILE A 227 -0.48 12.53 -6.37
CA ILE A 227 -1.83 12.66 -5.82
C ILE A 227 -1.85 12.21 -4.36
N THR A 228 -1.24 11.07 -4.06
CA THR A 228 -1.31 10.45 -2.73
C THR A 228 -0.44 11.18 -1.70
N ILE A 229 0.72 11.72 -2.10
CA ILE A 229 1.50 12.64 -1.23
C ILE A 229 0.73 13.93 -0.98
N THR A 230 0.09 14.50 -2.01
CA THR A 230 -0.75 15.71 -1.85
C THR A 230 -1.92 15.45 -0.91
N LEU A 231 -2.61 14.32 -1.05
CA LEU A 231 -3.67 13.88 -0.15
C LEU A 231 -3.18 13.74 1.29
N GLN A 232 -2.05 13.07 1.53
CA GLN A 232 -1.55 12.87 2.89
C GLN A 232 -1.15 14.19 3.55
N ASN A 233 -0.44 15.07 2.83
CA ASN A 233 -0.08 16.39 3.35
C ASN A 233 -1.32 17.23 3.65
N ARG A 234 -2.31 17.22 2.75
CA ARG A 234 -3.57 17.93 3.00
C ARG A 234 -4.34 17.31 4.16
N PHE A 235 -4.37 15.99 4.28
CA PHE A 235 -5.08 15.30 5.35
C PHE A 235 -4.51 15.69 6.71
N LYS A 236 -3.18 15.81 6.81
CA LYS A 236 -2.49 16.35 7.98
C LYS A 236 -2.98 17.76 8.31
N GLU A 237 -3.01 18.65 7.32
CA GLU A 237 -3.50 20.03 7.52
C GLU A 237 -4.96 20.07 7.95
N VAL A 238 -5.82 19.23 7.37
CA VAL A 238 -7.23 19.13 7.75
C VAL A 238 -7.36 18.70 9.21
N LEU A 239 -6.64 17.65 9.61
CA LEU A 239 -6.66 17.14 10.98
C LEU A 239 -6.12 18.15 12.01
N GLU A 240 -5.05 18.89 11.69
CA GLU A 240 -4.47 19.89 12.60
C GLU A 240 -5.32 21.16 12.74
N ASN A 241 -6.14 21.49 11.73
CA ASN A 241 -6.99 22.67 11.77
C ASN A 241 -8.41 22.37 12.28
N GLU A 242 -8.82 21.11 12.30
CA GLU A 242 -10.16 20.69 12.71
C GLU A 242 -10.28 20.68 14.26
N PRO A 243 -11.26 21.38 14.86
CA PRO A 243 -11.44 21.38 16.30
C PRO A 243 -11.65 19.97 16.88
N GLY A 244 -10.86 19.60 17.89
CA GLY A 244 -10.91 18.27 18.49
C GLY A 244 -10.22 17.18 17.66
N ALA A 245 -9.47 17.55 16.63
CA ALA A 245 -8.54 16.66 15.94
C ALA A 245 -7.10 17.16 16.07
N ARG A 246 -6.15 16.23 15.94
CA ARG A 246 -4.69 16.52 15.90
C ARG A 246 -3.93 15.33 15.31
N VAL A 247 -2.71 15.55 14.82
CA VAL A 247 -1.82 14.47 14.40
C VAL A 247 -0.75 14.24 15.47
N MET A 248 -0.69 13.02 16.00
CA MET A 248 0.30 12.61 17.01
C MET A 248 1.67 12.36 16.39
N GLY A 249 1.70 11.91 15.14
CA GLY A 249 2.93 11.66 14.41
C GLY A 249 2.71 10.82 13.16
N ILE A 250 3.77 10.14 12.74
CA ILE A 250 3.79 9.25 11.57
C ILE A 250 4.19 7.87 12.08
N GLY A 251 3.26 6.92 12.02
CA GLY A 251 3.53 5.53 12.43
C GLY A 251 4.40 4.76 11.43
N LEU A 252 4.66 3.50 11.77
CA LEU A 252 5.68 2.67 11.11
C LEU A 252 5.46 2.47 9.60
N GLU A 253 4.23 2.57 9.12
CA GLU A 253 3.89 2.39 7.71
C GLU A 253 3.80 3.69 6.92
N GLY A 254 4.06 4.83 7.57
CA GLY A 254 4.15 6.14 6.94
C GLY A 254 2.83 6.88 6.77
N GLY A 255 1.73 6.37 7.33
CA GLY A 255 0.48 7.12 7.49
C GLY A 255 0.53 8.11 8.67
N LEU A 256 -0.52 8.90 8.85
CA LEU A 256 -0.67 9.77 10.02
C LEU A 256 -1.27 8.98 11.18
N ALA A 257 -0.80 9.19 12.41
CA ALA A 257 -1.45 8.69 13.62
C ALA A 257 -2.34 9.81 14.21
N PRO A 258 -3.67 9.80 14.01
CA PRO A 258 -4.51 10.90 14.41
C PRO A 258 -5.13 10.66 15.79
N TYR A 259 -5.55 11.76 16.41
CA TYR A 259 -6.58 11.75 17.44
C TYR A 259 -7.75 12.59 16.92
N VAL A 260 -8.98 12.10 17.06
CA VAL A 260 -10.19 12.78 16.58
C VAL A 260 -11.35 12.58 17.57
N THR A 261 -11.97 13.65 18.05
CA THR A 261 -13.20 13.54 18.85
C THR A 261 -14.39 13.15 17.98
N LYS A 262 -15.40 12.49 18.56
CA LYS A 262 -16.64 12.10 17.85
C LYS A 262 -17.53 13.32 17.54
N ASP A 263 -18.27 13.26 16.44
CA ASP A 263 -19.43 14.14 16.24
C ASP A 263 -20.66 13.58 16.97
N ALA A 264 -21.66 14.43 17.19
CA ALA A 264 -22.94 14.00 17.76
C ALA A 264 -23.60 12.93 16.88
N GLY A 265 -23.84 11.74 17.46
CA GLY A 265 -24.45 10.60 16.77
C GLY A 265 -23.46 9.61 16.15
N ASP A 266 -22.15 9.85 16.25
CA ASP A 266 -21.14 8.83 15.97
C ASP A 266 -21.06 7.83 17.14
N LYS A 267 -20.94 6.56 16.81
CA LYS A 267 -20.64 5.51 17.79
C LYS A 267 -19.15 5.56 18.14
N VAL A 268 -18.29 5.78 17.14
CA VAL A 268 -16.82 5.67 17.26
C VAL A 268 -16.09 6.84 16.55
N PRO A 269 -14.90 7.27 17.00
CA PRO A 269 -14.17 8.42 16.41
C PRO A 269 -13.75 8.23 14.95
N GLU A 270 -13.64 6.98 14.50
CA GLU A 270 -13.32 6.60 13.12
C GLU A 270 -14.32 7.20 12.12
N GLU A 271 -15.60 7.27 12.47
CA GLU A 271 -16.63 7.80 11.58
C GLU A 271 -16.35 9.25 11.18
N ARG A 272 -15.89 10.08 12.12
CA ARG A 272 -15.48 11.46 11.84
C ARG A 272 -14.17 11.52 11.06
N LEU A 273 -13.18 10.70 11.43
CA LEU A 273 -11.92 10.60 10.68
C LEU A 273 -12.16 10.28 9.20
N TRP A 274 -13.07 9.33 8.91
CA TRP A 274 -13.43 8.95 7.56
C TRP A 274 -14.07 10.13 6.79
N ARG A 275 -14.97 10.89 7.44
CA ARG A 275 -15.55 12.09 6.83
C ARG A 275 -14.51 13.18 6.56
N LEU A 276 -13.52 13.36 7.44
CA LEU A 276 -12.39 14.28 7.22
C LEU A 276 -11.49 13.82 6.06
N ALA A 277 -11.29 12.51 5.89
CA ALA A 277 -10.58 11.97 4.74
C ALA A 277 -11.33 12.27 3.42
N LYS A 278 -12.66 12.12 3.39
CA LYS A 278 -13.49 12.55 2.26
C LYS A 278 -13.38 14.05 2.01
N GLN A 279 -13.43 14.87 3.05
CA GLN A 279 -13.26 16.33 2.93
C GLN A 279 -11.90 16.69 2.35
N THR A 280 -10.85 15.94 2.73
CA THR A 280 -9.50 16.12 2.17
C THR A 280 -9.47 15.94 0.66
N ILE A 281 -10.18 14.93 0.13
CA ILE A 281 -10.30 14.70 -1.32
C ILE A 281 -10.92 15.93 -2.01
N LEU A 282 -12.00 16.46 -1.44
CA LEU A 282 -12.69 17.66 -1.96
C LEU A 282 -11.80 18.90 -1.90
N ASP A 283 -11.07 19.08 -0.81
CA ASP A 283 -10.20 20.25 -0.57
C ASP A 283 -9.10 20.40 -1.62
N ILE A 284 -8.54 19.29 -2.08
CA ILE A 284 -7.51 19.30 -3.13
C ILE A 284 -8.10 19.30 -4.54
N GLY A 285 -9.44 19.30 -4.66
CA GLY A 285 -10.15 19.48 -5.93
C GLY A 285 -10.43 18.21 -6.71
N TYR A 286 -10.36 17.03 -6.08
CA TYR A 286 -10.77 15.76 -6.69
C TYR A 286 -12.20 15.38 -6.30
N GLU A 287 -12.83 14.57 -7.13
CA GLU A 287 -14.17 14.03 -6.93
C GLU A 287 -14.12 12.72 -6.12
N PRO A 288 -14.67 12.69 -4.89
CA PRO A 288 -14.68 11.49 -4.07
C PRO A 288 -15.46 10.36 -4.72
N GLY A 289 -14.86 9.18 -4.78
CA GLY A 289 -15.42 7.96 -5.38
C GLY A 289 -15.21 7.81 -6.89
N GLN A 290 -14.90 8.89 -7.60
CA GLN A 290 -14.63 8.84 -9.05
C GLN A 290 -13.14 9.05 -9.35
N GLU A 291 -12.54 10.10 -8.78
CA GLU A 291 -11.12 10.42 -8.99
C GLU A 291 -10.25 9.87 -7.86
N VAL A 292 -10.77 9.87 -6.63
CA VAL A 292 -10.11 9.26 -5.46
C VAL A 292 -11.14 8.55 -4.59
N ALA A 293 -10.89 7.28 -4.26
CA ALA A 293 -11.71 6.50 -3.35
C ALA A 293 -10.98 6.22 -2.02
N ILE A 294 -11.70 5.64 -1.06
CA ILE A 294 -11.19 5.25 0.25
C ILE A 294 -11.23 3.73 0.39
N ALA A 295 -10.20 3.17 1.03
CA ALA A 295 -10.11 1.76 1.39
C ALA A 295 -9.82 1.64 2.90
N PHE A 296 -10.30 0.57 3.53
CA PHE A 296 -10.09 0.33 4.96
C PHE A 296 -9.42 -1.01 5.23
N ASP A 297 -8.55 -1.01 6.24
CA ASP A 297 -8.14 -2.20 6.99
C ASP A 297 -8.58 -2.03 8.43
N HIS A 298 -9.52 -2.88 8.86
CA HIS A 298 -10.06 -2.82 10.21
C HIS A 298 -9.20 -3.60 11.21
N ALA A 299 -8.47 -4.63 10.75
CA ALA A 299 -7.84 -5.65 11.58
C ALA A 299 -8.77 -6.12 12.72
N ALA A 300 -10.01 -6.52 12.38
CA ALA A 300 -11.06 -6.77 13.38
C ALA A 300 -10.75 -7.93 14.33
N SER A 301 -9.79 -8.80 14.00
CA SER A 301 -9.19 -9.76 14.93
C SER A 301 -8.65 -9.06 16.19
N GLU A 302 -8.05 -7.88 16.07
CA GLU A 302 -7.53 -7.11 17.21
C GLU A 302 -8.65 -6.49 18.07
N LEU A 303 -9.75 -6.06 17.44
CA LEU A 303 -10.95 -5.61 18.14
C LEU A 303 -11.58 -6.77 18.93
N SER A 304 -11.62 -7.97 18.35
CA SER A 304 -12.14 -9.17 19.02
C SER A 304 -11.22 -9.66 20.14
N ASN A 305 -9.91 -9.70 19.91
CA ASN A 305 -8.93 -10.03 20.94
C ASN A 305 -8.98 -9.05 22.12
N SER A 306 -9.20 -7.76 21.84
CA SER A 306 -9.39 -6.73 22.87
C SER A 306 -10.67 -6.96 23.66
N PHE A 307 -11.77 -7.39 23.02
CA PHE A 307 -13.00 -7.79 23.71
C PHE A 307 -12.76 -9.02 24.62
N ARG A 308 -12.18 -10.09 24.08
CA ARG A 308 -11.87 -11.32 24.83
C ARG A 308 -11.05 -11.03 26.08
N LYS A 309 -10.06 -10.15 25.96
CA LYS A 309 -9.18 -9.74 27.05
C LYS A 309 -9.89 -8.87 28.10
N GLU A 310 -10.62 -7.85 27.67
CA GLU A 310 -11.30 -6.91 28.58
C GLU A 310 -12.39 -7.62 29.39
N PHE A 311 -13.16 -8.52 28.76
CA PHE A 311 -14.29 -9.20 29.39
C PHE A 311 -13.97 -10.60 29.89
N ASN A 312 -12.72 -11.06 29.76
CA ASN A 312 -12.26 -12.41 30.11
C ASN A 312 -13.13 -13.52 29.46
N GLN A 313 -13.43 -13.36 28.16
CA GLN A 313 -14.24 -14.26 27.36
C GLN A 313 -13.44 -14.83 26.19
N ALA A 314 -12.47 -15.71 26.50
CA ALA A 314 -11.52 -16.25 25.51
C ALA A 314 -12.19 -16.90 24.28
N ASP A 315 -13.34 -17.56 24.48
CA ASP A 315 -14.05 -18.31 23.44
C ASP A 315 -15.13 -17.48 22.71
N SER A 316 -15.22 -16.17 22.97
CA SER A 316 -16.22 -15.31 22.31
C SER A 316 -15.89 -15.10 20.82
N ILE A 317 -16.92 -15.21 19.96
CA ILE A 317 -16.84 -14.97 18.51
C ILE A 317 -17.93 -13.97 18.13
N GLY A 318 -17.62 -13.03 17.24
CA GLY A 318 -18.57 -12.02 16.75
C GLY A 318 -18.83 -10.87 17.73
N MET A 319 -17.94 -10.67 18.71
CA MET A 319 -17.93 -9.51 19.59
C MET A 319 -16.63 -8.71 19.41
N TYR A 320 -16.76 -7.39 19.39
CA TYR A 320 -15.70 -6.45 19.05
C TYR A 320 -15.66 -5.31 20.05
N TYR A 321 -14.45 -4.88 20.41
CA TYR A 321 -14.25 -3.79 21.35
C TYR A 321 -13.38 -2.71 20.73
N PHE A 322 -13.93 -1.50 20.58
CA PHE A 322 -13.18 -0.31 20.17
C PHE A 322 -12.51 0.30 21.41
N TRP A 323 -11.27 -0.11 21.66
CA TRP A 323 -10.58 0.09 22.95
C TRP A 323 -9.77 1.39 23.05
N ARG A 324 -9.52 2.06 21.91
CA ARG A 324 -8.61 3.22 21.83
C ARG A 324 -9.29 4.55 22.16
N GLY A 325 -10.62 4.62 21.97
CA GLY A 325 -11.42 5.80 22.30
C GLY A 325 -11.55 6.03 23.80
N GLU A 326 -11.77 7.29 24.21
CA GLU A 326 -12.12 7.63 25.60
C GLU A 326 -13.45 6.94 25.99
N GLU A 327 -14.44 7.01 25.10
CA GLU A 327 -15.67 6.23 25.18
C GLU A 327 -15.48 4.89 24.48
N LYS A 328 -14.98 3.91 25.23
CA LYS A 328 -14.82 2.54 24.73
C LYS A 328 -16.18 1.97 24.35
N THR A 329 -16.24 1.32 23.20
CA THR A 329 -17.52 0.85 22.61
C THR A 329 -17.43 -0.62 22.29
N GLU A 330 -18.40 -1.39 22.78
CA GLU A 330 -18.61 -2.79 22.40
C GLU A 330 -19.59 -2.87 21.24
N MET A 331 -19.34 -3.77 20.29
CA MET A 331 -20.24 -4.06 19.19
C MET A 331 -20.35 -5.56 18.98
N SER A 332 -21.58 -6.05 18.78
CA SER A 332 -21.80 -7.34 18.14
C SER A 332 -21.47 -7.25 16.65
N ARG A 333 -21.32 -8.40 16.01
CA ARG A 333 -21.12 -8.51 14.57
C ARG A 333 -22.18 -7.78 13.74
N ASP A 334 -23.45 -7.82 14.16
CA ASP A 334 -24.54 -7.10 13.49
C ASP A 334 -24.36 -5.59 13.60
N GLN A 335 -23.98 -5.10 14.78
CA GLN A 335 -23.72 -3.67 15.01
C GLN A 335 -22.48 -3.19 14.25
N LEU A 336 -21.47 -4.05 14.10
CA LEU A 336 -20.29 -3.77 13.28
C LEU A 336 -20.64 -3.70 11.78
N LEU A 337 -21.52 -4.59 11.30
CA LEU A 337 -22.07 -4.51 9.94
C LEU A 337 -22.82 -3.19 9.72
N GLU A 338 -23.66 -2.78 10.67
CA GLU A 338 -24.39 -1.51 10.61
C GLU A 338 -23.42 -0.31 10.52
N LEU A 339 -22.30 -0.35 11.24
CA LEU A 339 -21.26 0.68 11.15
C LEU A 339 -20.69 0.75 9.72
N TYR A 340 -20.42 -0.40 9.08
CA TYR A 340 -19.94 -0.46 7.71
C TYR A 340 -20.98 0.06 6.70
N LEU A 341 -22.24 -0.34 6.85
CA LEU A 341 -23.31 0.15 5.97
C LEU A 341 -23.52 1.68 6.13
N LYS A 342 -23.39 2.21 7.34
CA LYS A 342 -23.42 3.65 7.61
C LYS A 342 -22.22 4.36 6.97
N SER A 343 -21.02 3.78 7.04
CA SER A 343 -19.81 4.40 6.48
C SER A 343 -19.87 4.49 4.95
N ILE A 344 -20.39 3.48 4.26
CA ILE A 344 -20.58 3.48 2.80
C ILE A 344 -21.47 4.66 2.36
N ASN A 345 -22.50 4.99 3.13
CA ASN A 345 -23.36 6.14 2.81
C ASN A 345 -22.67 7.49 3.05
N ALA A 346 -21.68 7.55 3.94
CA ALA A 346 -21.00 8.77 4.31
C ALA A 346 -19.78 9.06 3.41
N VAL A 347 -19.01 8.04 3.05
CA VAL A 347 -17.69 8.16 2.42
C VAL A 347 -17.51 7.16 1.26
N PRO A 348 -16.69 7.49 0.24
CA PRO A 348 -16.58 6.67 -0.97
C PRO A 348 -15.68 5.44 -0.78
N VAL A 349 -16.16 4.44 -0.03
CA VAL A 349 -15.41 3.21 0.25
C VAL A 349 -15.43 2.25 -0.94
N VAL A 350 -14.28 1.70 -1.33
CA VAL A 350 -14.17 0.64 -2.37
C VAL A 350 -13.79 -0.73 -1.83
N SER A 351 -13.17 -0.80 -0.64
CA SER A 351 -12.75 -2.08 -0.06
C SER A 351 -12.80 -2.11 1.47
N PHE A 352 -12.98 -3.33 1.98
CA PHE A 352 -12.95 -3.70 3.38
C PHE A 352 -11.96 -4.87 3.57
N GLU A 353 -10.82 -4.60 4.20
CA GLU A 353 -9.85 -5.59 4.64
C GLU A 353 -10.08 -5.94 6.10
N ASP A 354 -10.04 -7.24 6.41
CA ASP A 354 -10.19 -7.83 7.74
C ASP A 354 -11.30 -7.19 8.59
N ALA A 355 -12.47 -7.05 7.95
CA ALA A 355 -13.66 -6.44 8.54
C ALA A 355 -14.34 -7.31 9.61
N TYR A 356 -14.00 -8.59 9.69
CA TYR A 356 -14.39 -9.47 10.79
C TYR A 356 -13.15 -10.21 11.28
N ALA A 357 -13.18 -10.66 12.54
CA ALA A 357 -12.11 -11.48 13.10
C ALA A 357 -11.89 -12.74 12.25
N GLU A 358 -10.65 -13.23 12.20
CA GLU A 358 -10.25 -14.39 11.39
C GLU A 358 -11.07 -15.67 11.67
N ASP A 359 -11.64 -15.79 12.88
CA ASP A 359 -12.48 -16.91 13.32
C ASP A 359 -13.99 -16.65 13.22
N ASP A 360 -14.42 -15.44 12.83
CA ASP A 360 -15.83 -15.08 12.69
C ASP A 360 -16.37 -15.32 11.28
N PHE A 361 -16.37 -16.59 10.86
CA PHE A 361 -16.81 -16.99 9.51
C PHE A 361 -18.24 -16.57 9.18
N GLU A 362 -19.12 -16.48 10.18
CA GLU A 362 -20.49 -16.01 9.96
C GLU A 362 -20.50 -14.53 9.57
N GLY A 363 -19.66 -13.70 10.20
CA GLY A 363 -19.49 -12.30 9.84
C GLY A 363 -18.97 -12.10 8.43
N TRP A 364 -17.91 -12.82 8.07
CA TRP A 364 -17.38 -12.81 6.71
C TRP A 364 -18.43 -13.19 5.66
N ARG A 365 -19.22 -14.24 5.93
CA ARG A 365 -20.31 -14.67 5.05
C ARG A 365 -21.40 -13.61 4.92
N MET A 366 -21.83 -13.02 6.04
CA MET A 366 -22.82 -11.93 6.04
C MET A 366 -22.33 -10.70 5.26
N LEU A 367 -21.05 -10.35 5.41
CA LEU A 367 -20.44 -9.23 4.71
C LEU A 367 -20.37 -9.47 3.21
N LEU A 368 -19.89 -10.66 2.81
CA LEU A 368 -19.78 -11.00 1.39
C LEU A 368 -21.15 -11.12 0.72
N ASP A 369 -22.15 -11.68 1.40
CA ASP A 369 -23.52 -11.75 0.88
C ASP A 369 -24.13 -10.36 0.64
N LYS A 370 -23.87 -9.40 1.54
CA LYS A 370 -24.41 -8.03 1.42
C LYS A 370 -23.62 -7.11 0.49
N LEU A 371 -22.29 -7.23 0.46
CA LEU A 371 -21.40 -6.25 -0.17
C LEU A 371 -20.51 -6.85 -1.29
N GLY A 372 -20.38 -8.16 -1.38
CA GLY A 372 -19.36 -8.82 -2.21
C GLY A 372 -19.54 -8.65 -3.72
N ASP A 373 -20.71 -8.23 -4.19
CA ASP A 373 -20.98 -7.92 -5.59
C ASP A 373 -20.55 -6.49 -6.01
N ARG A 374 -20.20 -5.65 -5.03
CA ARG A 374 -19.92 -4.21 -5.21
C ARG A 374 -18.56 -3.78 -4.68
N PHE A 375 -18.11 -4.39 -3.59
CA PHE A 375 -16.90 -3.97 -2.85
C PHE A 375 -15.85 -5.09 -2.86
N PHE A 376 -14.58 -4.73 -2.74
CA PHE A 376 -13.53 -5.72 -2.48
C PHE A 376 -13.53 -6.09 -0.99
N ILE A 377 -13.82 -7.34 -0.69
CA ILE A 377 -13.74 -7.93 0.65
C ILE A 377 -12.44 -8.71 0.69
N ILE A 378 -11.45 -8.13 1.37
CA ILE A 378 -10.05 -8.56 1.36
C ILE A 378 -9.77 -9.36 2.62
N GLY A 379 -9.37 -10.63 2.47
CA GLY A 379 -8.88 -11.45 3.58
C GLY A 379 -7.36 -11.43 3.69
N ASP A 380 -6.84 -11.06 4.86
CA ASP A 380 -5.43 -11.09 5.22
C ASP A 380 -5.17 -12.12 6.33
N ASP A 381 -5.54 -11.82 7.58
CA ASP A 381 -5.42 -12.75 8.71
C ASP A 381 -6.24 -14.03 8.47
N LEU A 382 -7.37 -13.91 7.76
CA LEU A 382 -8.25 -15.02 7.41
C LEU A 382 -7.53 -16.13 6.63
N VAL A 383 -6.50 -15.79 5.82
CA VAL A 383 -5.86 -16.74 4.91
C VAL A 383 -4.34 -16.82 5.05
N THR A 384 -3.68 -15.80 5.57
CA THR A 384 -2.23 -15.75 5.81
C THR A 384 -1.37 -16.16 4.60
N THR A 385 -1.81 -15.82 3.38
CA THR A 385 -1.14 -16.22 2.13
C THR A 385 -0.96 -17.75 1.98
N ARG A 386 -1.75 -18.57 2.69
CA ARG A 386 -1.67 -20.04 2.62
C ARG A 386 -2.61 -20.56 1.56
N ASP A 387 -2.07 -21.32 0.61
CA ASP A 387 -2.79 -21.84 -0.56
C ASP A 387 -4.05 -22.65 -0.19
N SER A 388 -3.98 -23.52 0.82
CA SER A 388 -5.14 -24.28 1.31
C SER A 388 -6.19 -23.40 1.97
N ALA A 389 -5.79 -22.43 2.80
CA ALA A 389 -6.70 -21.51 3.48
C ALA A 389 -7.42 -20.58 2.49
N ILE A 390 -6.71 -20.11 1.46
CA ILE A 390 -7.29 -19.31 0.37
C ILE A 390 -8.39 -20.12 -0.33
N GLU A 391 -8.13 -21.36 -0.73
CA GLU A 391 -9.13 -22.18 -1.41
C GLU A 391 -10.34 -22.48 -0.50
N ASP A 392 -10.10 -22.81 0.77
CA ASP A 392 -11.18 -23.13 1.71
C ASP A 392 -12.05 -21.91 2.04
N CYS A 393 -11.46 -20.72 2.18
CA CYS A 393 -12.21 -19.48 2.39
C CYS A 393 -12.98 -19.04 1.14
N ALA A 394 -12.42 -19.28 -0.05
CA ALA A 394 -13.13 -19.06 -1.31
C ALA A 394 -14.33 -20.00 -1.45
N ASP A 395 -14.15 -21.29 -1.14
CA ASP A 395 -15.21 -22.31 -1.17
C ASP A 395 -16.36 -21.99 -0.20
N LYS A 396 -16.01 -21.46 0.97
CA LYS A 396 -16.97 -21.01 2.00
C LYS A 396 -17.59 -19.64 1.71
N LYS A 397 -17.19 -18.96 0.63
CA LYS A 397 -17.65 -17.62 0.24
C LYS A 397 -17.45 -16.60 1.36
N LEU A 398 -16.21 -16.50 1.87
CA LEU A 398 -15.86 -15.56 2.94
C LEU A 398 -15.23 -14.25 2.41
N MET A 399 -14.62 -14.29 1.22
CA MET A 399 -13.94 -13.14 0.62
C MET A 399 -14.03 -13.20 -0.91
N ASN A 400 -13.78 -12.06 -1.57
CA ASN A 400 -13.63 -12.00 -3.04
C ASN A 400 -12.24 -11.51 -3.49
N THR A 401 -11.38 -11.16 -2.54
CA THR A 401 -10.02 -10.66 -2.77
C THR A 401 -9.10 -11.23 -1.67
N ALA A 402 -7.91 -11.70 -2.05
CA ALA A 402 -6.91 -12.17 -1.11
C ALA A 402 -5.77 -11.16 -0.98
N LEU A 403 -5.35 -10.87 0.25
CA LEU A 403 -4.10 -10.15 0.49
C LEU A 403 -2.94 -11.15 0.45
N ILE A 404 -1.89 -10.81 -0.32
CA ILE A 404 -0.73 -11.69 -0.53
C ILE A 404 0.51 -11.02 0.08
N LYS A 405 1.06 -11.65 1.11
CA LYS A 405 2.29 -11.27 1.80
C LYS A 405 3.26 -12.44 1.74
N ALA A 406 4.28 -12.34 0.89
CA ALA A 406 5.23 -13.43 0.65
C ALA A 406 5.89 -13.96 1.93
N ASN A 407 6.08 -13.09 2.94
CA ASN A 407 6.68 -13.47 4.20
C ASN A 407 5.75 -14.34 5.08
N GLN A 408 4.42 -14.31 4.89
CA GLN A 408 3.49 -15.18 5.64
C GLN A 408 3.63 -16.65 5.23
N ILE A 409 4.10 -16.94 4.01
CA ILE A 409 4.33 -18.31 3.54
C ILE A 409 5.81 -18.65 3.42
N GLY A 410 6.66 -17.68 3.07
CA GLY A 410 8.11 -17.73 3.26
C GLY A 410 8.95 -18.28 2.11
N THR A 411 8.39 -18.46 0.92
CA THR A 411 9.14 -18.69 -0.34
C THR A 411 8.45 -18.00 -1.51
N LEU A 412 9.18 -17.71 -2.59
CA LEU A 412 8.59 -17.15 -3.80
C LEU A 412 7.71 -18.18 -4.54
N ALA A 413 8.09 -19.46 -4.55
CA ALA A 413 7.32 -20.53 -5.17
C ALA A 413 5.96 -20.77 -4.46
N GLU A 414 5.93 -20.79 -3.12
CA GLU A 414 4.66 -20.91 -2.38
C GLU A 414 3.82 -19.64 -2.51
N THR A 415 4.45 -18.47 -2.64
CA THR A 415 3.74 -17.22 -2.94
C THR A 415 3.06 -17.31 -4.32
N MET A 416 3.78 -17.74 -5.36
CA MET A 416 3.20 -17.97 -6.69
C MET A 416 2.05 -18.99 -6.66
N LEU A 417 2.19 -20.06 -5.86
CA LEU A 417 1.14 -21.06 -5.66
C LEU A 417 -0.12 -20.42 -5.06
N ALA A 418 0.02 -19.68 -3.96
CA ALA A 418 -1.09 -18.99 -3.30
C ALA A 418 -1.81 -18.02 -4.25
N MET A 419 -1.05 -17.29 -5.08
CA MET A 419 -1.59 -16.38 -6.10
C MET A 419 -2.35 -17.14 -7.19
N LEU A 420 -1.80 -18.24 -7.71
CA LEU A 420 -2.50 -19.07 -8.71
C LEU A 420 -3.79 -19.68 -8.14
N VAL A 421 -3.79 -20.12 -6.88
CA VAL A 421 -5.02 -20.60 -6.22
C VAL A 421 -6.05 -19.47 -6.14
N ALA A 422 -5.68 -18.30 -5.64
CA ALA A 422 -6.61 -17.16 -5.54
C ALA A 422 -7.21 -16.81 -6.91
N LEU A 423 -6.36 -16.65 -7.95
CA LEU A 423 -6.81 -16.32 -9.30
C LEU A 423 -7.69 -17.40 -9.92
N GLY A 424 -7.34 -18.68 -9.72
CA GLY A 424 -8.11 -19.83 -10.21
C GLY A 424 -9.47 -19.99 -9.52
N LYS A 425 -9.59 -19.57 -8.25
CA LYS A 425 -10.88 -19.46 -7.53
C LYS A 425 -11.67 -18.19 -7.88
N GLY A 426 -11.18 -17.37 -8.82
CA GLY A 426 -11.85 -16.14 -9.26
C GLY A 426 -11.71 -14.98 -8.29
N LEU A 427 -10.80 -15.07 -7.31
CA LEU A 427 -10.47 -13.97 -6.41
C LEU A 427 -9.55 -12.96 -7.11
N GLU A 428 -9.62 -11.71 -6.67
CA GLU A 428 -8.58 -10.72 -6.96
C GLU A 428 -7.44 -10.85 -5.95
N ILE A 429 -6.30 -10.23 -6.27
CA ILE A 429 -5.13 -10.22 -5.40
C ILE A 429 -4.67 -8.80 -5.16
N VAL A 430 -4.43 -8.46 -3.89
CA VAL A 430 -3.67 -7.28 -3.50
C VAL A 430 -2.36 -7.75 -2.86
N VAL A 431 -1.23 -7.35 -3.43
CA VAL A 431 0.09 -7.68 -2.86
C VAL A 431 0.44 -6.65 -1.80
N SER A 432 0.89 -7.11 -0.64
CA SER A 432 1.09 -6.26 0.53
C SER A 432 2.46 -6.38 1.18
N HIS A 433 2.93 -5.26 1.72
CA HIS A 433 4.10 -5.20 2.59
C HIS A 433 3.82 -5.78 3.99
N ARG A 434 4.83 -5.71 4.88
CA ARG A 434 4.60 -5.76 6.34
C ARG A 434 5.00 -4.46 7.02
N SER A 435 4.46 -4.26 8.22
CA SER A 435 4.69 -3.09 9.08
C SER A 435 6.17 -2.79 9.31
N LYS A 436 7.04 -3.80 9.35
CA LYS A 436 8.50 -3.63 9.45
C LYS A 436 9.15 -4.12 8.16
N SER A 437 9.61 -3.22 7.30
CA SER A 437 10.20 -3.56 6.00
C SER A 437 11.65 -3.09 5.89
N PRO A 438 12.53 -3.88 5.24
CA PRO A 438 13.81 -3.41 4.72
C PRO A 438 13.61 -2.62 3.42
N ASN A 439 14.69 -2.01 2.92
CA ASN A 439 14.71 -1.31 1.62
C ASN A 439 14.78 -2.33 0.46
N GLU A 440 13.68 -3.02 0.21
CA GLU A 440 13.56 -4.11 -0.75
C GLU A 440 12.36 -3.90 -1.68
N ASP A 441 12.47 -4.27 -2.96
CA ASP A 441 11.43 -4.11 -4.00
C ASP A 441 10.72 -5.42 -4.37
N MET A 442 10.70 -6.39 -3.46
CA MET A 442 10.06 -7.69 -3.64
C MET A 442 8.57 -7.60 -3.98
N GLU A 443 7.79 -6.84 -3.20
CA GLU A 443 6.33 -6.76 -3.39
C GLU A 443 5.95 -6.18 -4.77
N PRO A 444 6.58 -5.10 -5.28
CA PRO A 444 6.44 -4.65 -6.66
C PRO A 444 6.65 -5.74 -7.72
N GLN A 445 7.73 -6.52 -7.58
CA GLN A 445 8.07 -7.57 -8.55
C GLN A 445 7.01 -8.69 -8.57
N ILE A 446 6.53 -9.09 -7.39
CA ILE A 446 5.45 -10.09 -7.24
C ILE A 446 4.13 -9.55 -7.83
N ALA A 447 3.79 -8.29 -7.56
CA ALA A 447 2.56 -7.68 -8.02
C ALA A 447 2.50 -7.55 -9.55
N LEU A 448 3.61 -7.14 -10.18
CA LEU A 448 3.75 -7.11 -11.63
C LEU A 448 3.72 -8.50 -12.24
N ALA A 449 4.37 -9.49 -11.61
CA ALA A 449 4.40 -10.87 -12.13
C ALA A 449 3.00 -11.43 -12.37
N ALA A 450 2.06 -11.16 -11.45
CA ALA A 450 0.70 -11.69 -11.49
C ALA A 450 -0.38 -10.73 -12.01
N ASN A 451 -0.01 -9.53 -12.50
CA ASN A 451 -0.97 -8.47 -12.85
C ASN A 451 -1.98 -8.20 -11.71
N ALA A 452 -1.48 -8.13 -10.47
CA ALA A 452 -2.30 -7.98 -9.26
C ALA A 452 -3.27 -6.80 -9.35
N LEU A 453 -4.42 -6.89 -8.68
CA LEU A 453 -5.40 -5.80 -8.58
C LEU A 453 -4.76 -4.59 -7.93
N GLY A 454 -4.12 -4.80 -6.79
CA GLY A 454 -3.59 -3.72 -5.96
C GLY A 454 -2.22 -3.98 -5.37
N LEU A 455 -1.59 -2.90 -4.95
CA LEU A 455 -0.35 -2.88 -4.17
C LEU A 455 -0.59 -2.05 -2.91
N LYS A 456 -0.47 -2.69 -1.74
CA LYS A 456 -0.56 -2.07 -0.41
C LYS A 456 0.84 -2.03 0.20
N CYS A 457 1.53 -0.91 0.03
CA CYS A 457 2.94 -0.74 0.45
C CYS A 457 3.15 0.51 1.32
N GLY A 458 2.14 0.93 2.07
CA GLY A 458 2.23 2.02 3.04
C GLY A 458 2.08 3.43 2.47
N GLY A 459 2.31 4.42 3.32
CA GLY A 459 2.12 5.85 3.10
C GLY A 459 3.27 6.56 2.38
N GLY A 460 3.19 7.89 2.32
CA GLY A 460 4.12 8.74 1.56
C GLY A 460 5.35 9.24 2.32
N SER A 461 5.56 8.81 3.57
CA SER A 461 6.56 9.42 4.47
C SER A 461 7.83 8.62 4.71
N ASN A 462 7.88 7.36 4.25
CA ASN A 462 8.93 6.41 4.61
C ASN A 462 9.69 5.93 3.38
N THR A 463 11.02 5.88 3.47
CA THR A 463 11.90 5.55 2.33
C THR A 463 11.66 4.14 1.79
N GLU A 464 11.50 3.14 2.66
CA GLU A 464 11.26 1.75 2.27
C GLU A 464 9.91 1.56 1.56
N ARG A 465 8.95 2.46 1.82
CA ARG A 465 7.63 2.47 1.16
C ARG A 465 7.72 3.12 -0.20
N LEU A 466 8.33 4.31 -0.25
CA LEU A 466 8.55 5.05 -1.49
C LEU A 466 9.40 4.27 -2.49
N LEU A 467 10.39 3.51 -2.01
CA LEU A 467 11.22 2.64 -2.84
C LEU A 467 10.37 1.61 -3.59
N LYS A 468 9.37 1.00 -2.94
CA LYS A 468 8.49 -0.01 -3.56
C LYS A 468 7.66 0.59 -4.70
N TYR A 469 7.03 1.74 -4.47
CA TYR A 469 6.30 2.44 -5.55
C TYR A 469 7.25 2.92 -6.66
N GLY A 470 8.44 3.38 -6.29
CA GLY A 470 9.51 3.78 -7.21
C GLY A 470 10.01 2.63 -8.09
N ALA A 471 10.05 1.40 -7.57
CA ALA A 471 10.43 0.22 -8.34
C ALA A 471 9.44 -0.05 -9.48
N ILE A 472 8.12 0.10 -9.26
CA ILE A 472 7.13 0.00 -10.35
C ILE A 472 7.40 1.07 -11.41
N ILE A 473 7.61 2.33 -11.01
CA ILE A 473 7.91 3.43 -11.94
C ILE A 473 9.12 3.09 -12.80
N LYS A 474 10.20 2.61 -12.17
CA LYS A 474 11.42 2.21 -12.86
C LYS A 474 11.15 1.08 -13.85
N ILE A 475 10.54 -0.01 -13.41
CA ILE A 475 10.27 -1.18 -14.26
C ILE A 475 9.40 -0.81 -15.45
N MET A 476 8.31 -0.05 -15.24
CA MET A 476 7.42 0.37 -16.33
C MET A 476 8.18 1.20 -17.38
N LYS A 477 8.99 2.18 -16.94
CA LYS A 477 9.83 2.98 -17.85
C LYS A 477 10.87 2.16 -18.59
N ASP A 478 11.53 1.24 -17.90
CA ASP A 478 12.56 0.38 -18.49
C ASP A 478 11.92 -0.52 -19.57
N MET A 479 10.71 -1.02 -19.34
CA MET A 479 9.97 -1.82 -20.33
C MET A 479 9.50 -0.99 -21.53
N GLU A 480 8.97 0.22 -21.33
CA GLU A 480 8.65 1.14 -22.44
C GLU A 480 9.87 1.46 -23.29
N GLN A 481 11.02 1.75 -22.66
CA GLN A 481 12.26 2.00 -23.39
C GLN A 481 12.77 0.77 -24.13
N THR A 482 12.62 -0.41 -23.55
CA THR A 482 13.02 -1.68 -24.19
C THR A 482 12.19 -1.95 -25.43
N ILE A 483 10.88 -1.66 -25.41
CA ILE A 483 10.01 -1.73 -26.60
C ILE A 483 10.51 -0.79 -27.69
N LEU A 484 10.99 0.40 -27.32
CA LEU A 484 11.47 1.42 -28.26
C LEU A 484 12.90 1.15 -28.81
N LYS A 485 13.67 0.26 -28.18
CA LYS A 485 15.08 0.00 -28.52
C LYS A 485 15.28 -1.45 -28.92
N GLU A 486 15.42 -1.71 -30.22
CA GLU A 486 15.96 -2.98 -30.74
C GLU A 486 17.49 -3.05 -30.55
N TYR A 487 17.98 -3.10 -29.31
CA TYR A 487 19.39 -3.42 -29.08
C TYR A 487 19.53 -4.86 -28.58
N LYS A 488 19.64 -5.79 -29.54
CA LYS A 488 20.19 -7.13 -29.29
C LYS A 488 21.60 -7.16 -29.84
N VAL A 489 22.60 -6.87 -29.00
CA VAL A 489 23.97 -7.28 -29.30
C VAL A 489 24.08 -8.74 -28.84
N PRO A 490 24.18 -9.73 -29.74
CA PRO A 490 24.38 -11.10 -29.33
C PRO A 490 25.69 -11.20 -28.56
N ALA A 491 25.65 -11.88 -27.40
CA ALA A 491 26.86 -12.16 -26.64
C ALA A 491 27.84 -12.94 -27.54
N SER A 492 29.11 -12.53 -27.55
CA SER A 492 30.14 -13.27 -28.27
C SER A 492 30.24 -14.70 -27.70
N PRO A 493 30.68 -15.71 -28.47
CA PRO A 493 30.90 -17.06 -27.95
C PRO A 493 31.78 -17.09 -26.71
N LEU A 494 32.80 -16.21 -26.65
CA LEU A 494 33.68 -16.05 -25.49
C LEU A 494 32.93 -15.51 -24.26
N THR A 495 32.02 -14.55 -24.45
CA THR A 495 31.17 -14.02 -23.37
C THR A 495 30.22 -15.09 -22.84
N LYS A 496 29.66 -15.90 -23.73
CA LYS A 496 28.79 -17.01 -23.33
C LYS A 496 29.55 -18.05 -22.52
N ASP A 497 30.69 -18.51 -23.02
CA ASP A 497 31.56 -19.46 -22.30
C ASP A 497 32.03 -18.90 -20.95
N PHE A 498 32.37 -17.61 -20.90
CA PHE A 498 32.71 -16.94 -19.65
C PHE A 498 31.57 -16.99 -18.62
N LEU A 499 30.35 -16.61 -19.03
CA LEU A 499 29.17 -16.61 -18.15
C LEU A 499 28.78 -18.02 -17.70
N GLU A 500 28.92 -19.02 -18.58
CA GLU A 500 28.60 -20.43 -18.28
C GLU A 500 29.57 -21.07 -17.28
N ASN A 501 30.78 -20.51 -17.13
CA ASN A 501 31.80 -20.96 -16.19
C ASN A 501 31.81 -20.17 -14.86
N LEU A 502 30.92 -19.20 -14.69
CA LEU A 502 30.76 -18.50 -13.42
C LEU A 502 30.11 -19.43 -12.38
N VAL A 503 30.62 -19.34 -11.15
CA VAL A 503 30.12 -20.09 -10.00
C VAL A 503 29.69 -19.16 -8.89
N ILE A 504 28.81 -19.63 -8.00
CA ILE A 504 28.60 -18.98 -6.71
C ILE A 504 29.86 -19.19 -5.87
N THR A 505 30.58 -18.12 -5.58
CA THR A 505 31.86 -18.18 -4.86
C THR A 505 31.71 -17.97 -3.37
N GLU A 506 30.68 -17.21 -2.99
CA GLU A 506 30.36 -16.83 -1.61
C GLU A 506 28.85 -16.59 -1.50
N VAL A 507 28.29 -16.98 -0.35
CA VAL A 507 26.99 -16.53 0.12
C VAL A 507 27.28 -15.82 1.44
N LEU A 508 26.80 -14.60 1.58
CA LEU A 508 26.91 -13.81 2.79
C LEU A 508 25.51 -13.62 3.36
N ALA A 509 25.38 -13.71 4.68
CA ALA A 509 24.17 -13.36 5.39
C ALA A 509 24.51 -12.40 6.53
N PHE A 510 23.61 -11.49 6.80
CA PHE A 510 23.78 -10.45 7.81
C PHE A 510 22.42 -9.98 8.33
N GLU A 511 22.45 -9.26 9.44
CA GLU A 511 21.25 -8.59 9.94
C GLU A 511 20.99 -7.31 9.13
N GLU A 512 19.91 -7.32 8.36
CA GLU A 512 19.42 -6.19 7.61
C GLU A 512 18.47 -5.35 8.49
N PRO A 513 18.70 -4.04 8.66
CA PRO A 513 17.81 -3.20 9.45
C PRO A 513 16.48 -2.97 8.74
N THR A 514 15.38 -3.00 9.51
CA THR A 514 14.07 -2.51 9.06
C THR A 514 13.83 -1.07 9.50
N ASN A 515 12.79 -0.44 8.95
CA ASN A 515 12.29 0.88 9.36
C ASN A 515 12.00 1.01 10.86
N SER A 516 11.73 -0.08 11.59
CA SER A 516 11.50 -0.04 13.04
C SER A 516 12.79 -0.23 13.88
N GLY A 517 13.95 -0.32 13.24
CA GLY A 517 15.23 -0.62 13.90
C GLY A 517 15.38 -2.07 14.36
N LEU A 518 14.42 -2.95 14.05
CA LEU A 518 14.54 -4.39 14.30
C LEU A 518 15.24 -5.07 13.13
N PRO A 519 16.19 -5.98 13.37
CA PRO A 519 16.88 -6.67 12.29
C PRO A 519 16.00 -7.76 11.67
N THR A 520 16.20 -7.99 10.38
CA THR A 520 15.78 -9.17 9.62
C THR A 520 17.01 -9.79 8.97
N VAL A 521 16.85 -10.86 8.19
CA VAL A 521 17.99 -11.46 7.47
C VAL A 521 18.13 -10.81 6.10
N GLY A 522 19.31 -10.29 5.80
CA GLY A 522 19.76 -9.97 4.45
C GLY A 522 20.71 -11.05 3.93
N VAL A 523 20.62 -11.37 2.65
CA VAL A 523 21.50 -12.33 1.97
C VAL A 523 22.13 -11.66 0.75
N GLU A 524 23.42 -11.86 0.53
CA GLU A 524 24.15 -11.48 -0.69
C GLU A 524 24.82 -12.71 -1.32
N ILE A 525 24.45 -13.03 -2.56
CA ILE A 525 25.05 -14.10 -3.35
C ILE A 525 26.10 -13.50 -4.26
N CYS A 526 27.36 -13.90 -4.07
CA CYS A 526 28.48 -13.48 -4.90
C CYS A 526 28.76 -14.53 -5.96
N VAL A 527 28.84 -14.06 -7.21
CA VAL A 527 29.17 -14.88 -8.37
C VAL A 527 30.51 -14.41 -8.95
N GLY A 528 31.36 -15.35 -9.33
CA GLY A 528 32.69 -15.04 -9.84
C GLY A 528 33.43 -16.24 -10.40
N ILE A 529 34.74 -16.07 -10.55
CA ILE A 529 35.64 -17.09 -11.09
C ILE A 529 36.22 -17.91 -9.93
N GLN A 530 36.04 -19.24 -9.99
CA GLN A 530 36.53 -20.15 -8.96
C GLN A 530 38.07 -20.03 -8.81
N GLY A 531 38.54 -19.97 -7.57
CA GLY A 531 39.98 -19.88 -7.25
C GLY A 531 40.64 -18.52 -7.56
N ASN A 532 39.93 -17.55 -8.15
CA ASN A 532 40.49 -16.24 -8.45
C ASN A 532 40.13 -15.21 -7.36
N ARG A 533 41.14 -14.67 -6.66
CA ARG A 533 40.91 -13.70 -5.56
C ARG A 533 40.34 -12.36 -6.04
N GLN A 534 40.75 -11.88 -7.21
CA GLN A 534 40.35 -10.57 -7.73
C GLN A 534 38.91 -10.60 -8.28
N TYR A 535 38.55 -11.67 -8.98
CA TYR A 535 37.24 -11.83 -9.63
C TYR A 535 36.31 -12.78 -8.87
N ARG A 536 36.53 -12.92 -7.55
CA ARG A 536 35.70 -13.77 -6.70
C ARG A 536 34.27 -13.23 -6.58
N ARG A 537 34.09 -11.91 -6.48
CA ARG A 537 32.78 -11.25 -6.30
C ARG A 537 32.47 -10.33 -7.47
N LEU A 538 32.42 -10.90 -8.67
CA LEU A 538 32.21 -10.15 -9.92
C LEU A 538 30.78 -9.58 -9.99
N LEU A 539 29.79 -10.40 -9.60
CA LEU A 539 28.38 -10.01 -9.54
C LEU A 539 27.84 -10.30 -8.14
N ARG A 540 26.84 -9.52 -7.72
CA ARG A 540 26.19 -9.62 -6.42
C ARG A 540 24.69 -9.54 -6.57
N PHE A 541 23.97 -10.43 -5.90
CA PHE A 541 22.51 -10.47 -5.88
C PHE A 541 22.06 -10.51 -4.44
N ALA A 542 21.21 -9.57 -4.06
CA ALA A 542 20.75 -9.42 -2.68
C ALA A 542 19.28 -9.75 -2.52
N GLY A 543 18.89 -10.16 -1.32
CA GLY A 543 17.50 -10.31 -0.91
C GLY A 543 17.36 -10.11 0.58
N ALA A 544 16.30 -9.40 0.98
CA ALA A 544 15.94 -9.22 2.40
C ALA A 544 14.44 -9.39 2.62
N THR A 545 14.04 -9.82 3.82
CA THR A 545 12.64 -10.13 4.12
C THR A 545 11.99 -9.16 5.11
N PRO A 546 10.75 -8.71 4.89
CA PRO A 546 10.04 -7.91 5.88
C PRO A 546 9.56 -8.74 7.09
N LEU A 547 9.35 -8.06 8.22
CA LEU A 547 8.91 -8.64 9.49
C LEU A 547 7.46 -8.28 9.79
N GLY A 548 6.73 -9.25 10.36
CA GLY A 548 5.42 -9.02 10.94
C GLY A 548 5.43 -8.45 12.37
N THR A 549 4.27 -8.02 12.82
CA THR A 549 3.95 -7.66 14.21
C THR A 549 3.36 -8.83 14.99
N SER A 550 2.69 -9.75 14.31
CA SER A 550 2.13 -11.01 14.82
C SER A 550 2.50 -12.15 13.86
N ALA A 551 2.62 -13.36 14.39
CA ALA A 551 2.62 -14.60 13.61
C ALA A 551 1.37 -15.36 14.05
N GLY A 552 0.34 -15.39 13.22
CA GLY A 552 -0.86 -16.19 13.45
C GLY A 552 -0.52 -17.70 13.45
N ALA A 553 -1.47 -18.52 13.91
CA ALA A 553 -1.27 -19.96 14.07
C ALA A 553 -0.99 -20.74 12.77
N GLY A 554 -0.92 -20.11 11.60
CA GLY A 554 -0.36 -20.76 10.42
C GLY A 554 0.40 -19.83 9.47
N GLU A 555 0.95 -18.73 9.99
CA GLU A 555 2.03 -18.02 9.31
C GLU A 555 3.35 -18.79 9.46
N ALA A 556 4.22 -18.62 8.47
CA ALA A 556 5.61 -18.99 8.54
C ALA A 556 6.33 -18.17 9.63
N LEU A 557 7.16 -18.84 10.42
CA LEU A 557 7.78 -18.26 11.60
C LEU A 557 9.04 -17.48 11.24
N HIS A 558 9.09 -16.25 11.75
CA HIS A 558 10.31 -15.47 11.77
C HIS A 558 11.21 -15.96 12.91
N LEU A 559 12.37 -16.50 12.57
CA LEU A 559 13.28 -17.06 13.57
C LEU A 559 14.06 -15.94 14.26
N VAL A 560 13.91 -15.85 15.57
CA VAL A 560 14.55 -14.85 16.44
C VAL A 560 15.50 -15.51 17.46
N ASP A 561 16.48 -14.75 17.93
CA ASP A 561 17.55 -15.20 18.84
C ASP A 561 17.04 -15.61 20.22
N SER A 562 15.87 -15.11 20.65
CA SER A 562 15.27 -15.51 21.93
C SER A 562 14.77 -16.94 21.95
N ILE A 563 14.46 -17.53 20.78
CA ILE A 563 14.02 -18.91 20.66
C ILE A 563 15.25 -19.82 20.72
N ILE A 564 15.29 -20.69 21.72
CA ILE A 564 16.45 -21.55 22.01
C ILE A 564 16.05 -23.01 21.78
N GLU A 565 16.84 -23.73 20.99
CA GLU A 565 16.67 -25.17 20.79
C GLU A 565 17.13 -25.98 22.01
N GLU A 566 16.61 -27.20 22.14
CA GLU A 566 17.03 -28.10 23.21
C GLU A 566 18.54 -28.38 23.12
N SER A 567 19.25 -28.23 24.24
CA SER A 567 20.69 -28.50 24.32
C SER A 567 21.08 -29.09 25.68
N SER A 568 22.30 -29.62 25.78
CA SER A 568 22.85 -30.08 27.07
C SER A 568 22.86 -28.97 28.13
N LEU A 569 23.05 -27.72 27.70
CA LEU A 569 23.03 -26.53 28.55
C LEU A 569 21.62 -26.24 29.08
N VAL A 570 20.62 -26.26 28.20
CA VAL A 570 19.20 -26.10 28.58
C VAL A 570 18.77 -27.23 29.53
N LYS A 571 19.15 -28.48 29.26
CA LYS A 571 18.89 -29.63 30.15
C LYS A 571 19.52 -29.45 31.53
N LYS A 572 20.74 -28.91 31.59
CA LYS A 572 21.47 -28.67 32.85
C LYS A 572 20.86 -27.55 33.68
N TYR A 573 20.35 -26.48 33.05
CA TYR A 573 19.81 -25.30 33.72
C TYR A 573 18.31 -25.12 33.46
N LYS A 574 17.54 -26.23 33.45
CA LYS A 574 16.13 -26.25 33.05
C LYS A 574 15.26 -25.24 33.81
N ASP A 575 15.59 -24.97 35.07
CA ASP A 575 14.86 -24.02 35.92
C ASP A 575 14.94 -22.56 35.45
N LEU A 576 15.86 -22.22 34.54
CA LEU A 576 16.00 -20.87 33.98
C LEU A 576 15.10 -20.65 32.76
N PHE A 577 14.52 -21.72 32.21
CA PHE A 577 13.79 -21.68 30.95
C PHE A 577 12.31 -22.01 31.11
N VAL A 578 11.51 -21.51 30.18
CA VAL A 578 10.14 -21.94 29.91
C VAL A 578 10.16 -22.74 28.62
N GLU A 579 9.68 -23.98 28.68
CA GLU A 579 9.48 -24.82 27.50
C GLU A 579 8.19 -24.42 26.78
N ARG A 580 8.27 -24.30 25.46
CA ARG A 580 7.14 -24.03 24.57
C ARG A 580 6.59 -25.34 23.97
N PRO A 581 5.34 -25.34 23.47
CA PRO A 581 4.73 -26.53 22.88
C PRO A 581 5.50 -27.14 21.68
N ASP A 582 6.32 -26.35 21.00
CA ASP A 582 7.17 -26.76 19.88
C ASP A 582 8.55 -27.29 20.31
N HIS A 583 8.71 -27.58 21.60
CA HIS A 583 9.97 -28.01 22.24
C HIS A 583 11.13 -27.01 22.12
N THR A 584 10.81 -25.73 21.90
CA THR A 584 11.77 -24.64 22.05
C THR A 584 11.71 -24.04 23.46
N TYR A 585 12.71 -23.27 23.82
CA TYR A 585 12.88 -22.71 25.16
C TYR A 585 13.07 -21.20 25.09
N LEU A 586 12.51 -20.50 26.08
CA LEU A 586 12.80 -19.09 26.35
C LEU A 586 13.38 -18.96 27.76
N PHE A 587 14.24 -17.97 27.99
CA PHE A 587 14.53 -17.57 29.37
C PHE A 587 13.25 -17.07 30.06
N LYS A 588 13.08 -17.42 31.34
CA LYS A 588 12.00 -16.87 32.17
C LYS A 588 12.17 -15.36 32.32
N ASN A 589 11.06 -14.62 32.39
CA ASN A 589 11.07 -13.14 32.41
C ASN A 589 11.78 -12.57 33.65
N GLU A 590 11.79 -13.29 34.76
CA GLU A 590 12.46 -12.91 36.02
C GLU A 590 13.98 -13.08 36.01
N ILE A 591 14.56 -13.73 35.00
CA ILE A 591 16.00 -13.98 34.94
C ILE A 591 16.75 -12.71 34.57
N THR A 592 17.73 -12.33 35.39
CA THR A 592 18.58 -11.16 35.14
C THR A 592 20.01 -11.54 34.74
N ARG A 593 20.76 -10.55 34.23
CA ARG A 593 22.19 -10.71 33.90
C ARG A 593 23.02 -11.15 35.11
N GLU A 594 22.71 -10.62 36.29
CA GLU A 594 23.41 -10.96 37.54
C GLU A 594 23.13 -12.41 37.95
N MET A 595 21.87 -12.86 37.81
CA MET A 595 21.48 -14.25 38.06
C MET A 595 22.19 -15.23 37.13
N ILE A 596 22.35 -14.88 35.85
CA ILE A 596 23.12 -15.72 34.91
C ILE A 596 24.60 -15.75 35.26
N LYS A 597 25.20 -14.59 35.58
CA LYS A 597 26.62 -14.50 35.97
C LYS A 597 26.95 -15.32 37.22
N SER A 598 26.03 -15.43 38.19
CA SER A 598 26.27 -16.19 39.43
C SER A 598 26.50 -17.69 39.19
N HIS A 599 26.05 -18.23 38.06
CA HIS A 599 26.28 -19.61 37.67
C HIS A 599 27.72 -19.87 37.18
N ASN A 600 28.55 -18.83 37.02
CA ASN A 600 29.94 -18.88 36.59
C ASN A 600 30.16 -19.76 35.33
N ASN A 601 29.18 -19.75 34.42
CA ASN A 601 29.22 -20.49 33.17
C ASN A 601 29.25 -19.51 31.99
N LYS A 602 30.34 -19.56 31.22
CA LYS A 602 30.53 -18.66 30.07
C LYS A 602 29.52 -18.94 28.95
N GLU A 603 29.28 -20.20 28.61
CA GLU A 603 28.33 -20.59 27.55
C GLU A 603 26.90 -20.15 27.88
N LEU A 604 26.48 -20.28 29.14
CA LEU A 604 25.17 -19.80 29.61
C LEU A 604 25.07 -18.27 29.55
N SER A 605 26.15 -17.58 29.89
CA SER A 605 26.22 -16.12 29.79
C SER A 605 26.12 -15.67 28.33
N ASP A 606 26.88 -16.28 27.44
CA ASP A 606 26.90 -15.98 26.01
C ASP A 606 25.52 -16.26 25.39
N LEU A 607 24.89 -17.39 25.72
CA LEU A 607 23.52 -17.72 25.29
C LEU A 607 22.50 -16.67 25.77
N TYR A 608 22.58 -16.24 27.02
CA TYR A 608 21.69 -15.22 27.55
C TYR A 608 21.89 -13.87 26.86
N TYR A 609 23.15 -13.43 26.66
CA TYR A 609 23.40 -12.17 25.95
C TYR A 609 22.91 -12.21 24.52
N HIS A 610 23.10 -13.34 23.83
CA HIS A 610 22.60 -13.57 22.48
C HIS A 610 21.08 -13.49 22.42
N ALA A 611 20.39 -14.24 23.28
CA ALA A 611 18.94 -14.33 23.34
C ALA A 611 18.24 -13.03 23.75
N GLN A 612 18.96 -12.05 24.32
CA GLN A 612 18.42 -10.77 24.77
C GLN A 612 18.70 -9.61 23.79
N ARG A 613 19.39 -9.86 22.68
CA ARG A 613 19.64 -8.83 21.64
C ARG A 613 18.31 -8.32 21.05
N PHE A 614 18.22 -7.00 20.88
CA PHE A 614 17.01 -6.31 20.36
C PHE A 614 15.72 -6.70 21.10
N ASP A 615 15.76 -6.78 22.43
CA ASP A 615 14.68 -7.29 23.29
C ASP A 615 14.23 -8.70 22.89
N GLY A 616 15.19 -9.56 22.56
CA GLY A 616 14.98 -10.93 22.10
C GLY A 616 14.53 -11.09 20.65
N ARG A 617 14.58 -10.00 19.86
CA ARG A 617 14.20 -9.99 18.43
C ARG A 617 15.39 -9.88 17.48
N GLY A 618 16.62 -10.13 17.95
CA GLY A 618 17.76 -10.37 17.07
C GLY A 618 17.52 -11.59 16.17
N CYS A 619 18.26 -11.73 15.07
CA CYS A 619 18.07 -12.85 14.14
C CYS A 619 19.38 -13.51 13.68
N LEU A 620 20.43 -13.44 14.50
CA LEU A 620 21.71 -14.10 14.23
C LEU A 620 21.59 -15.62 14.08
N ASN A 621 20.65 -16.28 14.75
CA ASN A 621 20.39 -17.70 14.53
C ASN A 621 19.98 -17.99 13.09
N ALA A 622 19.07 -17.17 12.53
CA ALA A 622 18.63 -17.28 11.15
C ALA A 622 19.75 -16.93 10.16
N VAL A 623 20.56 -15.90 10.47
CA VAL A 623 21.78 -15.58 9.70
C VAL A 623 22.73 -16.77 9.66
N SER A 624 22.95 -17.43 10.80
CA SER A 624 23.82 -18.61 10.90
C SER A 624 23.25 -19.78 10.11
N ASN A 625 21.93 -20.01 10.14
CA ASN A 625 21.29 -21.04 9.31
C ASN A 625 21.54 -20.82 7.81
N VAL A 626 21.52 -19.56 7.33
CA VAL A 626 21.89 -19.27 5.94
C VAL A 626 23.33 -19.69 5.66
N MET A 627 24.28 -19.32 6.53
CA MET A 627 25.71 -19.56 6.32
C MET A 627 26.10 -21.04 6.47
N ASP A 628 25.53 -21.73 7.45
CA ASP A 628 26.00 -23.04 7.89
C ASP A 628 25.22 -24.19 7.25
N ILE A 629 23.97 -23.95 6.84
CA ILE A 629 23.07 -25.00 6.32
C ILE A 629 22.76 -24.79 4.85
N ILE A 630 22.28 -23.58 4.50
CA ILE A 630 21.80 -23.27 3.16
C ILE A 630 22.96 -23.02 2.19
N ALA A 631 23.89 -22.13 2.53
CA ALA A 631 24.99 -21.70 1.66
C ALA A 631 25.86 -22.85 1.12
N PRO A 632 26.21 -23.90 1.91
CA PRO A 632 26.98 -25.04 1.41
C PRO A 632 26.36 -25.77 0.23
N HIS A 633 25.03 -25.65 0.03
CA HIS A 633 24.33 -26.29 -1.08
C HIS A 633 24.49 -25.54 -2.41
N TYR A 634 25.00 -24.31 -2.38
CA TYR A 634 25.10 -23.42 -3.54
C TYR A 634 26.54 -23.00 -3.84
N ILE A 635 27.41 -22.90 -2.84
CA ILE A 635 28.82 -22.55 -3.04
C ILE A 635 29.49 -23.55 -3.99
N ASN A 636 30.27 -23.03 -4.93
CA ASN A 636 30.93 -23.73 -6.04
C ASN A 636 30.00 -24.32 -7.12
N LYS A 637 28.67 -24.17 -7.02
CA LYS A 637 27.79 -24.54 -8.13
C LYS A 637 27.94 -23.56 -9.27
N LYS A 638 27.93 -24.07 -10.50
CA LYS A 638 27.81 -23.20 -11.67
C LYS A 638 26.46 -22.52 -11.66
N VAL A 639 26.43 -21.27 -12.11
CA VAL A 639 25.18 -20.52 -12.25
C VAL A 639 24.19 -21.25 -13.16
N THR A 640 24.70 -21.94 -14.19
CA THR A 640 23.91 -22.74 -15.14
C THR A 640 23.24 -23.97 -14.52
N GLU A 641 23.66 -24.40 -13.32
CA GLU A 641 23.00 -25.47 -12.58
C GLU A 641 21.74 -24.99 -11.84
N ILE A 642 21.59 -23.67 -11.64
CA ILE A 642 20.46 -23.08 -10.90
C ILE A 642 19.37 -22.72 -11.91
N LYS A 643 18.46 -23.66 -12.18
CA LYS A 643 17.56 -23.58 -13.34
C LYS A 643 16.28 -22.79 -13.09
N SER A 644 15.67 -22.95 -11.92
CA SER A 644 14.36 -22.36 -11.62
C SER A 644 14.19 -22.02 -10.14
N ILE A 645 13.32 -21.04 -9.86
CA ILE A 645 12.96 -20.66 -8.49
C ILE A 645 12.24 -21.79 -7.75
N ILE A 646 11.44 -22.60 -8.45
CA ILE A 646 10.74 -23.75 -7.87
C ILE A 646 11.74 -24.80 -7.37
N GLU A 647 12.82 -25.05 -8.12
CA GLU A 647 13.88 -25.97 -7.71
C GLU A 647 14.65 -25.42 -6.50
N VAL A 648 14.99 -24.13 -6.52
CA VAL A 648 15.62 -23.45 -5.39
C VAL A 648 14.78 -23.60 -4.13
N ASP A 649 13.51 -23.24 -4.18
CA ASP A 649 12.63 -23.27 -3.01
C ASP A 649 12.36 -24.70 -2.54
N ARG A 650 12.29 -25.69 -3.45
CA ARG A 650 12.23 -27.11 -3.07
C ARG A 650 13.45 -27.55 -2.26
N VAL A 651 14.65 -27.15 -2.66
CA VAL A 651 15.87 -27.45 -1.89
C VAL A 651 15.78 -26.86 -0.49
N MET A 652 15.25 -25.65 -0.35
CA MET A 652 15.07 -24.98 0.95
C MET A 652 14.06 -25.70 1.84
N LEU A 653 12.92 -26.08 1.27
CA LEU A 653 11.88 -26.83 2.00
C LEU A 653 12.39 -28.22 2.41
N LYS A 654 13.22 -28.84 1.57
CA LYS A 654 13.91 -30.09 1.92
C LYS A 654 14.85 -29.90 3.10
N LEU A 655 15.67 -28.85 3.10
CA LEU A 655 16.56 -28.54 4.22
C LEU A 655 15.79 -28.24 5.51
N GLU A 656 14.66 -27.55 5.41
CA GLU A 656 13.75 -27.30 6.54
C GLU A 656 13.25 -28.62 7.15
N TYR A 657 12.80 -29.55 6.30
CA TYR A 657 12.34 -30.86 6.73
C TYR A 657 13.45 -31.71 7.33
N GLU A 658 14.63 -31.75 6.70
CA GLU A 658 15.79 -32.50 7.20
C GLU A 658 16.29 -31.96 8.55
N LEU A 659 16.29 -30.64 8.73
CA LEU A 659 16.64 -30.01 10.01
C LEU A 659 15.60 -30.36 11.08
N ALA A 660 14.31 -30.30 10.76
CA ALA A 660 13.26 -30.73 11.67
C ALA A 660 13.41 -32.20 12.08
N ALA A 661 13.74 -33.09 11.13
CA ALA A 661 13.99 -34.50 11.40
C ALA A 661 15.17 -34.70 12.36
N LYS A 662 16.27 -33.96 12.15
CA LYS A 662 17.45 -33.97 13.03
C LYS A 662 17.13 -33.47 14.44
N LEU A 663 16.21 -32.51 14.56
CA LEU A 663 15.73 -31.97 15.83
C LEU A 663 14.63 -32.82 16.48
N GLY A 664 14.18 -33.91 15.83
CA GLY A 664 13.12 -34.77 16.35
C GLY A 664 11.70 -34.16 16.25
N LYS A 665 11.50 -33.13 15.41
CA LYS A 665 10.25 -32.37 15.28
C LYS A 665 9.26 -32.90 14.23
N VAL A 666 9.60 -33.96 13.51
CA VAL A 666 8.76 -34.49 12.40
C VAL A 666 7.47 -35.17 12.90
N GLY A 667 7.46 -35.76 14.09
CA GLY A 667 6.25 -36.19 14.81
C GLY A 667 5.14 -36.84 13.96
N ASN A 668 3.89 -36.55 14.31
CA ASN A 668 2.67 -36.92 13.55
C ASN A 668 2.12 -35.74 12.71
N SER A 669 2.87 -34.65 12.58
CA SER A 669 2.44 -33.44 11.87
C SER A 669 2.42 -33.68 10.37
N ASP A 670 1.52 -33.02 9.64
CA ASP A 670 1.57 -33.02 8.17
C ASP A 670 2.94 -32.49 7.72
N PRO A 671 3.74 -33.27 6.97
CA PRO A 671 5.05 -32.84 6.48
C PRO A 671 5.00 -31.52 5.71
N VAL A 672 3.92 -31.25 4.97
CA VAL A 672 3.78 -30.00 4.22
C VAL A 672 3.55 -28.83 5.17
N GLU A 673 2.68 -28.98 6.16
CA GLU A 673 2.45 -27.95 7.18
C GLU A 673 3.75 -27.64 7.93
N LEU A 674 4.52 -28.68 8.32
CA LEU A 674 5.82 -28.52 8.96
C LEU A 674 6.77 -27.64 8.12
N MET A 675 6.88 -27.91 6.81
CA MET A 675 7.73 -27.12 5.92
C MET A 675 7.17 -25.71 5.66
N GLN A 676 5.85 -25.54 5.62
CA GLN A 676 5.20 -24.23 5.46
C GLN A 676 5.45 -23.34 6.69
N ARG A 677 5.55 -23.92 7.89
CA ARG A 677 5.86 -23.19 9.12
C ARG A 677 7.25 -22.58 9.18
N LYS A 678 8.25 -23.20 8.54
CA LYS A 678 9.64 -22.68 8.49
C LYS A 678 10.21 -22.38 9.88
N ALA A 679 9.82 -23.19 10.86
CA ALA A 679 10.13 -22.99 12.26
C ALA A 679 11.62 -23.21 12.58
N ASN A 680 12.35 -23.92 11.72
CA ASN A 680 13.69 -24.41 12.03
C ASN A 680 14.78 -23.56 11.36
N LEU A 681 14.74 -23.41 10.04
CA LEU A 681 15.66 -22.51 9.31
C LEU A 681 15.28 -21.05 9.54
N GLY A 682 13.99 -20.77 9.68
CA GLY A 682 13.43 -19.43 9.75
C GLY A 682 12.98 -18.93 8.38
N MET A 683 11.75 -18.41 8.31
CA MET A 683 11.21 -17.81 7.09
C MET A 683 12.10 -16.68 6.56
N ASN A 684 12.67 -15.88 7.45
CA ASN A 684 13.62 -14.82 7.12
C ASN A 684 14.90 -15.32 6.45
N ALA A 685 15.41 -16.49 6.84
CA ALA A 685 16.56 -17.10 6.16
C ALA A 685 16.16 -17.59 4.76
N ILE A 686 15.05 -18.33 4.68
CA ILE A 686 14.60 -18.99 3.46
C ILE A 686 14.19 -17.97 2.39
N LEU A 687 13.31 -17.02 2.72
CA LEU A 687 12.77 -16.08 1.75
C LEU A 687 13.84 -15.09 1.25
N SER A 688 14.78 -14.66 2.10
CA SER A 688 15.90 -13.80 1.67
C SER A 688 16.80 -14.50 0.67
N MET A 689 17.14 -15.77 0.91
CA MET A 689 17.92 -16.55 -0.02
C MET A 689 17.14 -16.89 -1.30
N SER A 690 15.85 -17.22 -1.19
CA SER A 690 14.94 -17.44 -2.33
C SER A 690 14.95 -16.23 -3.26
N LEU A 691 14.80 -15.02 -2.69
CA LEU A 691 14.82 -13.76 -3.43
C LEU A 691 16.18 -13.47 -4.09
N ALA A 692 17.28 -13.64 -3.35
CA ALA A 692 18.63 -13.41 -3.90
C ALA A 692 18.95 -14.36 -5.07
N LEU A 693 18.60 -15.66 -4.94
CA LEU A 693 18.75 -16.63 -6.02
C LEU A 693 17.80 -16.35 -7.19
N ALA A 694 16.57 -15.92 -6.95
CA ALA A 694 15.64 -15.56 -8.01
C ALA A 694 16.17 -14.41 -8.87
N ARG A 695 16.79 -13.39 -8.25
CA ARG A 695 17.45 -12.28 -8.96
C ARG A 695 18.65 -12.76 -9.77
N LEU A 696 19.45 -13.67 -9.22
CA LEU A 696 20.54 -14.30 -9.95
C LEU A 696 20.01 -15.03 -11.20
N ILE A 697 18.96 -15.84 -11.06
CA ILE A 697 18.32 -16.53 -12.18
C ILE A 697 17.82 -15.52 -13.23
N ALA A 698 17.11 -14.48 -12.80
CA ALA A 698 16.59 -13.45 -13.69
C ALA A 698 17.70 -12.74 -14.48
N HIS A 699 18.77 -12.34 -13.80
CA HIS A 699 19.90 -11.67 -14.42
C HIS A 699 20.56 -12.52 -15.51
N PHE A 700 20.84 -13.79 -15.23
CA PHE A 700 21.46 -14.69 -16.21
C PHE A 700 20.53 -15.13 -17.34
N GLN A 701 19.20 -14.98 -17.15
CA GLN A 701 18.22 -15.09 -18.23
C GLN A 701 18.04 -13.80 -19.03
N GLY A 702 18.70 -12.69 -18.64
CA GLY A 702 18.52 -11.38 -19.26
C GLY A 702 17.13 -10.79 -19.03
N LYS A 703 16.54 -11.06 -17.86
CA LYS A 703 15.17 -10.71 -17.49
C LYS A 703 15.14 -9.97 -16.15
N GLU A 704 14.05 -9.24 -15.94
CA GLU A 704 13.65 -8.75 -14.62
C GLU A 704 13.03 -9.89 -13.79
N LEU A 705 13.05 -9.74 -12.46
CA LEU A 705 12.53 -10.76 -11.55
C LEU A 705 11.06 -11.08 -11.82
N TRP A 706 10.21 -10.07 -12.02
CA TRP A 706 8.78 -10.26 -12.30
C TRP A 706 8.53 -11.13 -13.55
N GLN A 707 9.40 -11.06 -14.56
CA GLN A 707 9.27 -11.87 -15.78
C GLN A 707 9.51 -13.35 -15.47
N VAL A 708 10.55 -13.66 -14.69
CA VAL A 708 10.84 -15.04 -14.28
C VAL A 708 9.70 -15.61 -13.46
N LEU A 709 9.18 -14.85 -12.49
CA LEU A 709 8.04 -15.28 -11.67
C LEU A 709 6.80 -15.55 -12.53
N ARG A 710 6.48 -14.64 -13.47
CA ARG A 710 5.35 -14.81 -14.39
C ARG A 710 5.50 -16.06 -15.26
N GLU A 711 6.67 -16.27 -15.85
CA GLU A 711 6.94 -17.43 -16.69
C GLU A 711 6.80 -18.75 -15.91
N GLU A 712 7.27 -18.80 -14.67
CA GLU A 712 7.10 -19.99 -13.84
C GLU A 712 5.63 -20.26 -13.53
N MET A 713 4.85 -19.21 -13.22
CA MET A 713 3.40 -19.34 -13.08
C MET A 713 2.72 -19.84 -14.37
N LYS A 714 3.08 -19.28 -15.54
CA LYS A 714 2.57 -19.75 -16.84
C LYS A 714 2.85 -21.22 -17.06
N LYS A 715 4.09 -21.67 -16.84
CA LYS A 715 4.48 -23.07 -17.00
C LYS A 715 3.69 -24.00 -16.08
N VAL A 716 3.42 -23.58 -14.83
CA VAL A 716 2.62 -24.35 -13.88
C VAL A 716 1.17 -24.49 -14.39
N VAL A 717 0.57 -23.40 -14.84
CA VAL A 717 -0.81 -23.42 -15.39
C VAL A 717 -0.89 -24.28 -16.66
N VAL A 718 0.09 -24.18 -17.56
CA VAL A 718 0.15 -25.03 -18.77
C VAL A 718 0.21 -26.51 -18.41
N ARG A 719 1.06 -26.90 -17.44
CA ARG A 719 1.11 -28.29 -16.96
C ARG A 719 -0.21 -28.75 -16.33
N LEU A 720 -0.89 -27.85 -15.62
CA LEU A 720 -2.20 -28.14 -15.03
C LEU A 720 -3.27 -28.37 -16.12
N ILE A 721 -3.30 -27.52 -17.15
CA ILE A 721 -4.19 -27.64 -18.30
C ILE A 721 -3.96 -28.97 -19.01
N ASP A 722 -2.70 -29.32 -19.29
CA ASP A 722 -2.35 -30.57 -19.97
C ASP A 722 -2.81 -31.81 -19.19
N LYS A 723 -2.69 -31.76 -17.86
CA LYS A 723 -3.04 -32.90 -17.00
C LYS A 723 -4.54 -33.02 -16.69
N TYR A 724 -5.20 -31.90 -16.41
CA TYR A 724 -6.56 -31.90 -15.86
C TYR A 724 -7.61 -31.24 -16.75
N GLY A 725 -7.21 -30.39 -17.70
CA GLY A 725 -8.10 -29.64 -18.57
C GLY A 725 -8.53 -30.40 -19.83
N ASP A 726 -9.44 -29.79 -20.58
CA ASP A 726 -9.73 -30.11 -21.98
C ASP A 726 -9.24 -28.95 -22.86
N PHE A 727 -8.41 -29.23 -23.86
CA PHE A 727 -7.91 -28.23 -24.81
C PHE A 727 -9.05 -27.48 -25.51
N ASN A 728 -10.25 -28.05 -25.65
CA ASN A 728 -11.40 -27.33 -26.22
C ASN A 728 -11.84 -26.11 -25.38
N MET A 729 -11.55 -26.11 -24.08
CA MET A 729 -11.86 -24.97 -23.19
C MET A 729 -11.08 -23.71 -23.58
N ILE A 730 -9.90 -23.88 -24.19
CA ILE A 730 -9.09 -22.76 -24.68
C ILE A 730 -9.85 -21.95 -25.74
N GLY A 731 -10.67 -22.62 -26.56
CA GLY A 731 -11.50 -21.95 -27.57
C GLY A 731 -12.59 -21.04 -26.97
N GLN A 732 -12.84 -21.10 -25.66
CA GLN A 732 -13.74 -20.18 -24.96
C GLN A 732 -13.05 -18.86 -24.57
N VAL A 733 -11.72 -18.85 -24.52
CA VAL A 733 -10.90 -17.73 -24.05
C VAL A 733 -10.18 -17.05 -25.21
N VAL A 734 -9.75 -17.82 -26.20
CA VAL A 734 -8.90 -17.34 -27.31
C VAL A 734 -9.70 -17.32 -28.61
N GLU A 735 -9.43 -16.32 -29.46
CA GLU A 735 -10.07 -16.18 -30.78
C GLU A 735 -9.95 -17.45 -31.64
N LYS A 736 -11.00 -17.73 -32.43
CA LYS A 736 -11.15 -18.99 -33.19
C LYS A 736 -9.96 -19.30 -34.10
N GLU A 737 -9.40 -18.30 -34.77
CA GLU A 737 -8.25 -18.49 -35.66
C GLU A 737 -6.99 -18.90 -34.89
N ARG A 738 -6.67 -18.18 -33.80
CA ARG A 738 -5.53 -18.49 -32.94
C ARG A 738 -5.71 -19.82 -32.21
N PHE A 739 -6.94 -20.16 -31.82
CA PHE A 739 -7.28 -21.47 -31.29
C PHE A 739 -6.99 -22.60 -32.29
N ASN A 740 -7.43 -22.47 -33.54
CA ASN A 740 -7.14 -23.46 -34.59
C ASN A 740 -5.62 -23.60 -34.84
N MET A 741 -4.87 -22.49 -34.79
CA MET A 741 -3.40 -22.53 -34.89
C MET A 741 -2.75 -23.26 -33.71
N ILE A 742 -3.28 -23.10 -32.49
CA ILE A 742 -2.79 -23.82 -31.30
C ILE A 742 -3.08 -25.32 -31.43
N LEU A 743 -4.27 -25.70 -31.91
CA LEU A 743 -4.66 -27.10 -32.11
C LEU A 743 -3.84 -27.82 -33.19
N ALA A 744 -3.39 -27.10 -34.22
CA ALA A 744 -2.64 -27.67 -35.33
C ALA A 744 -1.18 -28.02 -34.99
N GLU A 745 -0.66 -27.54 -33.86
CA GLU A 745 0.72 -27.77 -33.42
C GLU A 745 0.90 -29.16 -32.80
N LYS A 746 2.04 -29.80 -33.09
CA LYS A 746 2.36 -31.15 -32.58
C LYS A 746 2.66 -31.16 -31.08
N ASP A 747 3.34 -30.12 -30.59
CA ASP A 747 3.68 -29.96 -29.17
C ASP A 747 2.80 -28.87 -28.56
N LYS A 748 1.68 -29.29 -27.98
CA LYS A 748 0.68 -28.38 -27.43
C LYS A 748 1.23 -27.59 -26.24
N ASN A 749 2.01 -28.21 -25.35
CA ASN A 749 2.55 -27.54 -24.16
C ASN A 749 3.51 -26.41 -24.52
N LYS A 750 4.44 -26.66 -25.44
CA LYS A 750 5.35 -25.62 -25.94
C LYS A 750 4.60 -24.51 -26.69
N THR A 751 3.46 -24.84 -27.27
CA THR A 751 2.60 -23.89 -27.98
C THR A 751 1.83 -23.01 -27.01
N LEU A 752 1.23 -23.55 -25.95
CA LEU A 752 0.50 -22.78 -24.94
C LEU A 752 1.42 -21.79 -24.22
N ASP A 753 2.61 -22.25 -23.81
CA ASP A 753 3.59 -21.41 -23.09
C ASP A 753 4.00 -20.17 -23.91
N LYS A 754 4.18 -20.33 -25.22
CA LYS A 754 4.65 -19.26 -26.12
C LYS A 754 3.55 -18.44 -26.76
N LYS A 755 2.39 -19.04 -27.03
CA LYS A 755 1.32 -18.43 -27.83
C LYS A 755 0.12 -18.00 -27.00
N MET A 756 0.08 -18.22 -25.69
CA MET A 756 -0.94 -17.65 -24.79
C MET A 756 -0.35 -16.61 -23.86
N THR A 757 -1.11 -15.55 -23.62
CA THR A 757 -0.76 -14.52 -22.64
C THR A 757 -1.03 -15.03 -21.21
N TYR A 758 -0.43 -14.37 -20.22
CA TYR A 758 -0.68 -14.70 -18.81
C TYR A 758 -2.18 -14.60 -18.46
N ASP A 759 -2.85 -13.52 -18.87
CA ASP A 759 -4.27 -13.31 -18.55
C ASP A 759 -5.17 -14.38 -19.20
N GLU A 760 -4.86 -14.82 -20.41
CA GLU A 760 -5.57 -15.93 -21.08
C GLU A 760 -5.39 -17.25 -20.32
N LEU A 761 -4.17 -17.55 -19.84
CA LEU A 761 -3.91 -18.75 -19.04
C LEU A 761 -4.65 -18.71 -17.71
N ILE A 762 -4.74 -17.56 -17.05
CA ILE A 762 -5.52 -17.39 -15.83
C ILE A 762 -7.03 -17.56 -16.09
N ALA A 763 -7.54 -17.07 -17.23
CA ALA A 763 -8.92 -17.31 -17.62
C ALA A 763 -9.20 -18.82 -17.84
N VAL A 764 -8.28 -19.55 -18.47
CA VAL A 764 -8.41 -21.02 -18.60
C VAL A 764 -8.27 -21.72 -17.24
N LEU A 765 -7.40 -21.26 -16.35
CA LEU A 765 -7.26 -21.80 -14.99
C LEU A 765 -8.59 -21.80 -14.23
N ARG A 766 -9.39 -20.73 -14.36
CA ARG A 766 -10.74 -20.63 -13.77
C ARG A 766 -11.71 -21.65 -14.34
N LEU A 767 -11.56 -22.03 -15.62
CA LEU A 767 -12.39 -23.04 -16.27
C LEU A 767 -12.04 -24.47 -15.80
N ILE A 768 -10.84 -24.69 -15.27
CA ILE A 768 -10.41 -26.00 -14.76
C ILE A 768 -11.02 -26.32 -13.40
N GLU A 769 -11.30 -25.32 -12.57
CA GLU A 769 -11.79 -25.52 -11.20
C GLU A 769 -13.04 -26.43 -11.11
N PRO A 770 -14.09 -26.25 -11.95
CA PRO A 770 -15.25 -27.15 -11.93
C PRO A 770 -14.89 -28.61 -12.25
N LEU A 771 -13.94 -28.83 -13.18
CA LEU A 771 -13.48 -30.17 -13.54
C LEU A 771 -12.74 -30.87 -12.40
N LEU A 772 -11.91 -30.12 -11.66
CA LEU A 772 -11.23 -30.64 -10.48
C LEU A 772 -12.24 -30.99 -9.37
N LYS A 773 -13.25 -30.15 -9.20
CA LYS A 773 -14.34 -30.36 -8.23
C LYS A 773 -15.14 -31.63 -8.53
N GLU A 774 -15.47 -31.90 -9.79
CA GLU A 774 -16.09 -33.16 -10.22
C GLU A 774 -15.24 -34.38 -9.86
N ARG A 775 -13.92 -34.25 -9.93
CA ARG A 775 -12.94 -35.27 -9.56
C ARG A 775 -12.63 -35.30 -8.06
N LYS A 776 -13.23 -34.44 -7.25
CA LYS A 776 -12.96 -34.24 -5.81
C LYS A 776 -11.49 -33.91 -5.50
N ILE A 777 -10.83 -33.19 -6.41
CA ILE A 777 -9.46 -32.70 -6.26
C ILE A 777 -9.53 -31.22 -5.91
N LYS A 778 -8.82 -30.79 -4.87
CA LYS A 778 -8.67 -29.36 -4.56
C LYS A 778 -7.68 -28.71 -5.52
N LEU A 779 -7.95 -27.47 -5.94
CA LEU A 779 -7.11 -26.73 -6.88
C LEU A 779 -5.68 -26.56 -6.35
N TYR A 780 -5.52 -26.23 -5.07
CA TYR A 780 -4.22 -26.07 -4.43
C TYR A 780 -3.41 -27.37 -4.48
N GLN A 781 -4.05 -28.53 -4.29
CA GLN A 781 -3.38 -29.84 -4.38
C GLN A 781 -2.90 -30.12 -5.81
N ALA A 782 -3.75 -29.85 -6.80
CA ALA A 782 -3.39 -30.04 -8.20
C ALA A 782 -2.23 -29.11 -8.62
N LEU A 783 -2.23 -27.85 -8.17
CA LEU A 783 -1.15 -26.90 -8.42
C LEU A 783 0.15 -27.26 -7.69
N ARG A 784 0.09 -27.70 -6.42
CA ARG A 784 1.25 -28.23 -5.67
C ARG A 784 1.94 -29.35 -6.45
N GLU A 785 1.16 -30.26 -6.98
CA GLU A 785 1.65 -31.37 -7.80
C GLU A 785 2.35 -30.87 -9.07
N GLN A 786 1.79 -29.87 -9.77
CA GLN A 786 2.41 -29.32 -10.98
C GLN A 786 3.67 -28.49 -10.70
N MET A 787 3.79 -27.91 -9.51
CA MET A 787 5.03 -27.29 -9.05
C MET A 787 6.06 -28.33 -8.59
N THR A 788 5.63 -29.54 -8.24
CA THR A 788 6.49 -30.59 -7.66
C THR A 788 7.26 -30.08 -6.43
N LEU A 789 6.70 -29.08 -5.74
CA LEU A 789 7.40 -28.31 -4.70
C LEU A 789 7.69 -29.16 -3.46
N TYR A 790 6.76 -30.03 -3.12
CA TYR A 790 6.85 -30.95 -1.97
C TYR A 790 7.20 -32.38 -2.37
N ASN A 791 7.61 -32.64 -3.62
CA ASN A 791 8.08 -33.95 -4.11
C ASN A 791 9.50 -34.25 -3.61
N ILE A 792 9.63 -34.26 -2.29
CA ILE A 792 10.84 -34.51 -1.48
C ILE A 792 10.51 -35.43 -0.30
N ILE A 793 9.23 -35.45 0.09
CA ILE A 793 8.55 -36.52 0.84
C ILE A 793 8.16 -37.60 -0.17
#